data_AF-A0A534TKG0-F1
#
_entry.id   AF-A0A534TKG0-F1
#
_cell.length_a   1.000
_cell.length_b   1.000
_cell.length_c   1.000
_cell.angle_alpha   90.00
_cell.angle_beta   90.00
_cell.angle_gamma   90.00
#
_symmetry.space_group_name_H-M   'P 1'
#
loop_
_entity.id
_entity.type
_entity.pdbx_description
1 polymer ?
#
loop_
_entity_poly.entity_id
_entity_poly.type
_entity_poly.pdbx_seq_one_letter_code
_entity_poly.pdbx_strand_id
1 'polypeptide(L)'
;MAPTTRVTPSTSLPSPVTGFASTARPAARTSSSRWASSRSTGRAADLAAALVCVVLAVPAPRTLAATVPAGFQETLVVDGLTAPAALAFSPDGRLFVAEQTTGKLKVVKNGAATTFLDVNAVVPSGTQFDSYFERGLLGVALDPDFATNGFVYLYHTLCNQPPASGTCPAGQAKNRVIRVHAIGDVADGSMPAVIIDDIDSDAGNHNAGWIGFGPVDGKLYVATGDGGEDHTKSQSLASLSGKILRLDASGAVPADNPYAGSATFRGEIWAAGLRNPWRCRFRGDGRLLCADVGQDTWEELDVIFGANNYGWPTTEGPFTLAEYPTFTPPIYAYNHDGTSAAIMGGDFGEATNFPADYAASYFFGDYARGMIRRVVLDATGTAVESSALDFLSGLGGNSVTDVVAGPDGALYYTHIGAGAVRKVSYVATNHAPIAVADAPTKSGDPPLTVAFSSAGTVDEDGDPLAYSWDFGDGSAVSDGKPSPGPGVATVDITVGHRPVPLITDPVDGAEFDAGDALTLAGSATDVEDGPLAASSLTWKVVFHHADHTHPFLDALPGSPQGFATANTGETDPDVWYEVILSAVDSDHMTGTTAVAVVPRTVDLTFETTPPGFGVTLDGEPHLTPFAVTSVVGMLRQIGAPPPAGYTFAGWSDGGAETHVVTAPPTPQTLTAAFAAPPLGLVDPAAARAAAACQRAIGRATAAVVRATLTGLGRCTNAIQRCIQSHRDDPTCLVSARAVCAKALAAAAGTTAKLPRAVAPRCPRSADLMASRGLDYATFATQCDADGTAADDVAGLAACIARRERCLSERLFQLEAPRVGELLALAAVDVPAESCLTNRGGDGAAVAVADAKALGACAATVGSAAAAFASGRVDAATGCAQTVFECAQRKADPAALATCVTRARAACARSPGADDAAAQLRARIDARCGDASLAYATLRSAAGANLDAVAGDCAAEGVADVDSLARFEACLAHQHECLVADLVRTAFPRAPVLLAMVGRTLAPVDCPVGPVPAP
;
A
#
# COMPACT_ATOMS: atom_id res chain seq x y z
N MET A 1 -52.98 42.28 -1.11
CA MET A 1 -54.37 41.84 -0.82
C MET A 1 -54.32 40.52 -0.06
N ALA A 2 -55.29 40.24 0.82
CA ALA A 2 -55.49 38.98 1.58
C ALA A 2 -56.99 38.56 1.49
N PRO A 3 -57.44 37.30 1.77
CA PRO A 3 -57.58 36.68 3.13
C PRO A 3 -57.17 35.17 3.20
N THR A 4 -57.13 34.38 4.30
CA THR A 4 -57.37 34.50 5.78
C THR A 4 -58.67 33.95 6.44
N THR A 5 -59.06 32.67 6.22
CA THR A 5 -60.05 31.89 7.05
C THR A 5 -59.68 30.38 7.10
N ARG A 6 -59.84 29.52 8.14
CA ARG A 6 -60.77 29.30 9.31
C ARG A 6 -61.98 28.36 9.00
N VAL A 7 -62.40 27.36 9.82
CA VAL A 7 -61.94 26.79 11.13
C VAL A 7 -62.47 25.33 11.39
N THR A 8 -62.35 24.78 12.62
CA THR A 8 -62.71 23.43 13.20
C THR A 8 -64.24 23.25 13.52
N PRO A 9 -64.84 22.20 14.19
CA PRO A 9 -64.37 21.19 15.20
C PRO A 9 -64.98 19.73 15.15
N SER A 10 -65.39 19.12 16.29
CA SER A 10 -65.25 17.66 16.64
C SER A 10 -66.42 16.92 17.39
N THR A 11 -66.42 15.56 17.38
CA THR A 11 -67.21 14.57 18.22
C THR A 11 -66.60 13.14 18.08
N SER A 12 -66.79 12.06 18.90
CA SER A 12 -67.33 11.81 20.27
C SER A 12 -67.04 10.33 20.75
N LEU A 13 -67.45 9.92 21.97
CA LEU A 13 -67.39 8.55 22.60
C LEU A 13 -68.79 7.84 22.60
N PRO A 14 -69.07 6.58 23.11
CA PRO A 14 -68.35 5.71 24.08
C PRO A 14 -68.38 4.14 23.84
N SER A 15 -68.05 3.34 24.88
CA SER A 15 -67.86 1.86 25.03
C SER A 15 -69.20 1.05 25.28
N PRO A 16 -69.33 -0.17 25.92
CA PRO A 16 -68.39 -1.13 26.61
C PRO A 16 -68.68 -2.69 26.49
N VAL A 17 -68.04 -3.52 27.36
CA VAL A 17 -68.50 -4.80 28.01
C VAL A 17 -67.76 -6.15 27.73
N THR A 18 -67.53 -6.90 28.83
CA THR A 18 -66.95 -8.26 29.14
C THR A 18 -67.24 -9.44 28.19
N GLY A 19 -66.56 -10.61 28.21
CA GLY A 19 -65.52 -11.20 29.10
C GLY A 19 -65.98 -12.53 29.78
N PHE A 20 -65.10 -13.55 29.96
CA PHE A 20 -65.19 -14.71 30.91
C PHE A 20 -63.99 -15.69 30.75
N ALA A 21 -63.80 -16.65 31.66
CA ALA A 21 -62.69 -17.63 31.70
C ALA A 21 -63.17 -19.05 32.07
N SER A 22 -62.33 -20.11 31.92
CA SER A 22 -62.12 -21.21 32.92
C SER A 22 -61.32 -22.43 32.40
N THR A 23 -60.37 -22.94 33.22
CA THR A 23 -59.92 -24.35 33.42
C THR A 23 -59.75 -25.36 32.26
N ALA A 24 -58.58 -26.01 32.15
CA ALA A 24 -58.32 -27.37 32.68
C ALA A 24 -56.99 -28.05 32.22
N ARG A 25 -56.26 -28.67 33.15
CA ARG A 25 -55.34 -29.83 32.98
C ARG A 25 -56.10 -31.10 33.49
N PRO A 26 -55.59 -32.37 33.44
CA PRO A 26 -54.24 -32.86 33.08
C PRO A 26 -54.21 -34.14 32.17
N ALA A 27 -52.99 -34.72 32.02
CA ALA A 27 -52.70 -36.16 31.86
C ALA A 27 -53.02 -36.88 30.52
N ALA A 28 -52.39 -38.01 30.15
CA ALA A 28 -51.04 -38.56 30.45
C ALA A 28 -50.76 -39.82 29.60
N ARG A 29 -49.52 -40.36 29.70
CA ARG A 29 -49.08 -41.76 29.43
C ARG A 29 -49.02 -42.29 27.99
N THR A 30 -47.85 -42.91 27.71
CA THR A 30 -47.64 -44.17 26.96
C THR A 30 -47.93 -44.23 25.44
N SER A 31 -47.19 -45.01 24.62
CA SER A 31 -45.92 -45.76 24.83
C SER A 31 -45.39 -46.35 23.52
N SER A 32 -44.09 -46.66 23.48
CA SER A 32 -43.43 -47.80 22.78
C SER A 32 -44.14 -48.42 21.54
N SER A 33 -43.47 -48.57 20.40
CA SER A 33 -42.66 -49.76 20.05
C SER A 33 -42.83 -50.03 18.53
N ARG A 34 -42.02 -50.83 17.82
CA ARG A 34 -40.62 -51.30 17.96
C ARG A 34 -40.18 -51.82 16.57
N TRP A 35 -38.92 -51.60 16.22
CA TRP A 35 -38.05 -52.55 15.50
C TRP A 35 -38.52 -53.17 14.17
N ALA A 36 -37.80 -52.83 13.09
CA ALA A 36 -37.30 -53.83 12.14
C ALA A 36 -35.83 -53.48 11.81
N SER A 37 -34.96 -54.49 11.65
CA SER A 37 -33.51 -54.29 11.52
C SER A 37 -32.91 -55.12 10.39
N SER A 38 -31.92 -54.57 9.68
CA SER A 38 -30.91 -55.34 8.95
C SER A 38 -29.51 -54.88 9.36
N ARG A 39 -28.51 -55.77 9.28
CA ARG A 39 -27.14 -55.54 9.74
C ARG A 39 -26.13 -55.93 8.66
N SER A 40 -25.07 -55.15 8.52
CA SER A 40 -23.77 -55.58 7.96
C SER A 40 -22.69 -54.58 8.39
N THR A 41 -22.05 -54.77 9.55
CA THR A 41 -20.76 -55.49 9.74
C THR A 41 -19.52 -54.73 9.29
N GLY A 42 -18.82 -54.12 10.25
CA GLY A 42 -17.43 -53.68 10.18
C GLY A 42 -16.89 -53.53 11.62
N ARG A 43 -15.74 -54.14 11.94
CA ARG A 43 -15.20 -54.21 13.32
C ARG A 43 -13.67 -54.25 13.28
N ALA A 44 -13.01 -53.20 13.77
CA ALA A 44 -11.63 -53.13 14.29
C ALA A 44 -11.30 -51.64 14.54
N ALA A 45 -10.61 -51.24 15.61
CA ALA A 45 -10.25 -51.96 16.84
C ALA A 45 -10.15 -50.98 18.01
N ASP A 46 -10.32 -51.45 19.24
CA ASP A 46 -10.26 -50.65 20.45
C ASP A 46 -8.82 -50.25 20.84
N LEU A 47 -8.63 -49.00 21.28
CA LEU A 47 -7.51 -48.61 22.14
C LEU A 47 -8.01 -47.58 23.15
N ALA A 48 -8.26 -48.04 24.38
CA ALA A 48 -8.75 -47.18 25.46
C ALA A 48 -7.57 -46.56 26.23
N ALA A 49 -7.49 -45.24 26.24
CA ALA A 49 -6.69 -44.46 27.18
C ALA A 49 -7.64 -43.69 28.10
N ALA A 50 -7.56 -43.93 29.40
CA ALA A 50 -8.38 -43.20 30.38
C ALA A 50 -7.78 -41.82 30.60
N LEU A 51 -8.42 -40.78 30.06
CA LEU A 51 -8.02 -39.40 30.34
C LEU A 51 -8.46 -39.03 31.76
N VAL A 52 -7.51 -38.91 32.67
CA VAL A 52 -7.74 -38.28 33.97
C VAL A 52 -7.98 -36.80 33.71
N CYS A 53 -9.16 -36.30 34.07
CA CYS A 53 -9.41 -34.86 34.09
C CYS A 53 -8.60 -34.21 35.21
N VAL A 54 -7.33 -33.91 34.92
CA VAL A 54 -6.57 -32.92 35.66
C VAL A 54 -7.30 -31.60 35.44
N VAL A 55 -7.96 -31.10 36.48
CA VAL A 55 -8.36 -29.69 36.54
C VAL A 55 -7.06 -28.91 36.62
N LEU A 56 -6.53 -28.54 35.45
CA LEU A 56 -5.52 -27.50 35.35
C LEU A 56 -6.19 -26.24 35.86
N ALA A 57 -5.83 -25.82 37.08
CA ALA A 57 -6.12 -24.48 37.54
C ALA A 57 -5.42 -23.54 36.56
N VAL A 58 -6.20 -22.95 35.65
CA VAL A 58 -5.71 -21.89 34.76
C VAL A 58 -5.17 -20.82 35.68
N PRO A 59 -3.87 -20.50 35.65
CA PRO A 59 -3.36 -19.40 36.45
C PRO A 59 -4.08 -18.15 35.98
N ALA A 60 -4.62 -17.36 36.92
CA ALA A 60 -5.14 -16.03 36.60
C ALA A 60 -4.10 -15.29 35.72
N PRO A 61 -4.54 -14.55 34.68
CA PRO A 61 -3.63 -13.93 33.74
C PRO A 61 -2.58 -13.14 34.50
N ARG A 62 -1.32 -13.57 34.41
CA ARG A 62 -0.21 -12.83 35.00
C ARG A 62 -0.16 -11.50 34.28
N THR A 63 -0.39 -10.42 35.03
CA THR A 63 0.04 -9.10 34.61
C THR A 63 1.54 -9.19 34.33
N LEU A 64 1.89 -9.22 33.04
CA LEU A 64 3.29 -9.18 32.63
C LEU A 64 3.81 -7.80 33.04
N ALA A 65 4.71 -7.78 34.02
CA ALA A 65 5.40 -6.56 34.41
C ALA A 65 6.18 -6.06 33.18
N ALA A 66 5.99 -4.79 32.84
CA ALA A 66 6.64 -4.20 31.68
C ALA A 66 8.17 -4.25 31.88
N THR A 67 8.89 -4.80 30.91
CA THR A 67 10.35 -4.87 30.97
C THR A 67 10.92 -3.50 30.60
N VAL A 68 11.44 -2.80 31.61
CA VAL A 68 12.11 -1.50 31.55
C VAL A 68 13.64 -1.65 31.47
N PRO A 69 14.41 -0.63 31.04
CA PRO A 69 15.85 -0.62 31.12
C PRO A 69 16.32 -0.34 32.56
N ALA A 70 17.55 -0.74 32.89
CA ALA A 70 18.10 -0.52 34.24
C ALA A 70 18.12 0.99 34.62
N GLY A 71 17.68 1.30 35.84
CA GLY A 71 17.52 2.68 36.32
C GLY A 71 16.18 3.32 35.95
N PHE A 72 15.27 2.62 35.27
CA PHE A 72 13.92 3.10 34.99
C PHE A 72 12.87 2.32 35.78
N GLN A 73 11.74 2.98 36.07
CA GLN A 73 10.60 2.38 36.74
C GLN A 73 9.29 2.72 36.01
N GLU A 74 8.47 1.69 35.75
CA GLU A 74 7.12 1.81 35.20
C GLU A 74 6.09 1.84 36.34
N THR A 75 5.07 2.70 36.23
CA THR A 75 4.09 2.99 37.29
C THR A 75 2.71 3.28 36.72
N LEU A 76 1.66 2.83 37.41
CA LEU A 76 0.28 3.21 37.11
C LEU A 76 0.02 4.67 37.49
N VAL A 77 -0.65 5.41 36.60
CA VAL A 77 -1.09 6.80 36.84
C VAL A 77 -2.56 6.86 37.18
N VAL A 78 -3.38 6.12 36.42
CA VAL A 78 -4.82 5.92 36.63
C VAL A 78 -5.30 4.75 35.77
N ASP A 79 -6.30 4.02 36.25
CA ASP A 79 -7.01 2.93 35.56
C ASP A 79 -8.52 3.22 35.45
N GLY A 80 -9.32 2.23 35.06
CA GLY A 80 -10.78 2.36 34.93
C GLY A 80 -11.24 3.28 33.78
N LEU A 81 -10.36 3.53 32.80
CA LEU A 81 -10.65 4.25 31.57
C LEU A 81 -11.20 3.30 30.51
N THR A 82 -12.07 3.79 29.63
CA THR A 82 -12.57 3.02 28.48
C THR A 82 -11.89 3.49 27.20
N ALA A 83 -11.18 2.58 26.52
CA ALA A 83 -10.48 2.85 25.25
C ALA A 83 -9.66 4.17 25.23
N PRO A 84 -8.70 4.38 26.16
CA PRO A 84 -7.89 5.60 26.18
C PRO A 84 -7.01 5.72 24.94
N ALA A 85 -7.15 6.82 24.19
CA ALA A 85 -6.54 7.00 22.87
C ALA A 85 -5.56 8.17 22.75
N ALA A 86 -5.71 9.27 23.50
CA ALA A 86 -4.84 10.44 23.40
C ALA A 86 -4.66 11.18 24.74
N LEU A 87 -3.50 11.82 24.91
CA LEU A 87 -3.05 12.47 26.14
C LEU A 87 -2.67 13.94 25.89
N ALA A 88 -3.07 14.85 26.79
CA ALA A 88 -2.56 16.22 26.81
C ALA A 88 -2.33 16.72 28.24
N PHE A 89 -1.14 17.26 28.51
CA PHE A 89 -0.83 17.94 29.77
C PHE A 89 -1.15 19.43 29.69
N SER A 90 -1.82 19.94 30.73
CA SER A 90 -2.01 21.38 30.92
C SER A 90 -0.84 22.01 31.68
N PRO A 91 -0.59 23.33 31.48
CA PRO A 91 0.43 24.08 32.24
C PRO A 91 0.24 24.08 33.77
N ASP A 92 -0.93 23.71 34.28
CA ASP A 92 -1.20 23.57 35.72
C ASP A 92 -0.99 22.13 36.27
N GLY A 93 -0.57 21.20 35.41
CA GLY A 93 -0.20 19.83 35.77
C GLY A 93 -1.33 18.80 35.68
N ARG A 94 -2.57 19.19 35.35
CA ARG A 94 -3.64 18.22 35.05
C ARG A 94 -3.39 17.54 33.71
N LEU A 95 -3.58 16.22 33.71
CA LEU A 95 -3.58 15.38 32.51
C LEU A 95 -5.01 15.24 31.98
N PHE A 96 -5.18 15.44 30.69
CA PHE A 96 -6.41 15.16 29.95
C PHE A 96 -6.25 13.87 29.15
N VAL A 97 -7.28 13.03 29.13
CA VAL A 97 -7.29 11.74 28.43
C VAL A 97 -8.56 11.60 27.59
N ALA A 98 -8.41 11.29 26.31
CA ALA A 98 -9.51 10.99 25.41
C ALA A 98 -9.92 9.51 25.52
N GLU A 99 -11.18 9.23 25.84
CA GLU A 99 -11.79 7.89 25.72
C GLU A 99 -12.47 7.75 24.35
N GLN A 100 -11.92 6.89 23.48
CA GLN A 100 -12.33 6.75 22.07
C GLN A 100 -13.80 6.37 21.93
N THR A 101 -14.21 5.23 22.51
CA THR A 101 -15.55 4.65 22.31
C THR A 101 -16.64 5.34 23.13
N THR A 102 -16.30 6.00 24.24
CA THR A 102 -17.29 6.69 25.07
C THR A 102 -17.54 8.13 24.65
N GLY A 103 -16.65 8.73 23.85
CA GLY A 103 -16.68 10.13 23.48
C GLY A 103 -16.38 11.09 24.64
N LYS A 104 -15.78 10.62 25.74
CA LYS A 104 -15.54 11.44 26.94
C LYS A 104 -14.10 11.91 27.00
N LEU A 105 -13.93 13.21 27.21
CA LEU A 105 -12.66 13.73 27.69
C LEU A 105 -12.64 13.62 29.22
N LYS A 106 -11.64 12.91 29.73
CA LYS A 106 -11.35 12.77 31.16
C LYS A 106 -10.31 13.80 31.57
N VAL A 107 -10.38 14.25 32.83
CA VAL A 107 -9.31 14.99 33.50
C VAL A 107 -8.87 14.21 34.74
N VAL A 108 -7.56 13.99 34.85
CA VAL A 108 -6.93 13.13 35.86
C VAL A 108 -6.23 14.01 36.90
N LYS A 109 -6.51 13.73 38.17
CA LYS A 109 -6.06 14.54 39.32
C LYS A 109 -5.95 13.65 40.55
N ASN A 110 -4.80 13.68 41.23
CA ASN A 110 -4.52 12.87 42.42
C ASN A 110 -4.80 11.35 42.25
N GLY A 111 -4.53 10.81 41.05
CA GLY A 111 -4.78 9.39 40.71
C GLY A 111 -6.22 9.05 40.30
N ALA A 112 -7.16 10.01 40.33
CA ALA A 112 -8.55 9.78 39.95
C ALA A 112 -8.89 10.46 38.60
N ALA A 113 -9.62 9.75 37.72
CA ALA A 113 -10.13 10.28 36.45
C ALA A 113 -11.60 10.72 36.57
N THR A 114 -11.88 11.97 36.25
CA THR A 114 -13.25 12.54 36.22
C THR A 114 -13.62 13.00 34.81
N THR A 115 -14.90 13.03 34.46
CA THR A 115 -15.33 13.46 33.12
C THR A 115 -15.32 14.99 33.03
N PHE A 116 -14.47 15.53 32.15
CA PHE A 116 -14.38 16.96 31.85
C PHE A 116 -15.45 17.38 30.82
N LEU A 117 -15.64 16.57 29.78
CA LEU A 117 -16.68 16.73 28.76
C LEU A 117 -17.14 15.36 28.26
N ASP A 118 -18.43 15.26 27.91
CA ASP A 118 -18.98 14.17 27.12
C ASP A 118 -19.37 14.74 25.74
N VAL A 119 -18.71 14.30 24.66
CA VAL A 119 -18.91 14.85 23.31
C VAL A 119 -20.32 14.56 22.80
N ASN A 120 -20.94 13.44 23.21
CA ASN A 120 -22.32 13.09 22.86
C ASN A 120 -23.32 14.19 23.26
N ALA A 121 -23.02 14.96 24.31
CA ALA A 121 -23.87 16.04 24.79
C ALA A 121 -23.76 17.36 23.99
N VAL A 122 -22.79 17.47 23.07
CA VAL A 122 -22.50 18.72 22.32
C VAL A 122 -22.50 18.55 20.79
N VAL A 123 -22.85 17.36 20.28
CA VAL A 123 -23.00 17.13 18.83
C VAL A 123 -24.17 17.93 18.25
N PRO A 124 -24.10 18.40 16.98
CA PRO A 124 -25.21 19.10 16.33
C PRO A 124 -26.51 18.28 16.29
N SER A 125 -27.65 18.94 16.50
CA SER A 125 -28.97 18.28 16.45
C SER A 125 -29.25 17.66 15.08
N GLY A 126 -29.57 16.36 15.06
CA GLY A 126 -29.74 15.58 13.83
C GLY A 126 -28.48 14.82 13.39
N THR A 127 -27.35 15.01 14.07
CA THR A 127 -26.13 14.19 13.94
C THR A 127 -25.97 13.29 15.17
N GLN A 128 -25.03 12.35 15.12
CA GLN A 128 -24.66 11.50 16.25
C GLN A 128 -23.14 11.41 16.36
N PHE A 129 -22.61 11.22 17.56
CA PHE A 129 -21.24 10.73 17.75
C PHE A 129 -21.13 9.32 17.12
N ASP A 130 -20.02 9.07 16.41
CA ASP A 130 -19.71 7.77 15.82
C ASP A 130 -18.38 7.27 16.38
N SER A 131 -18.37 6.03 16.86
CA SER A 131 -17.20 5.32 17.37
C SER A 131 -17.09 3.90 16.80
N TYR A 132 -17.56 3.72 15.56
CA TYR A 132 -17.37 2.48 14.82
C TYR A 132 -15.90 2.29 14.41
N PHE A 133 -15.32 1.14 14.78
CA PHE A 133 -13.94 0.76 14.47
C PHE A 133 -12.92 1.77 15.02
N GLU A 134 -12.08 2.39 14.19
CA GLU A 134 -11.15 3.44 14.68
C GLU A 134 -11.85 4.77 15.03
N ARG A 135 -13.11 5.01 14.61
CA ARG A 135 -13.80 6.30 14.86
C ARG A 135 -13.94 6.57 16.36
N GLY A 136 -14.17 7.84 16.71
CA GLY A 136 -14.50 8.22 18.10
C GLY A 136 -13.92 9.57 18.49
N LEU A 137 -13.52 9.71 19.76
CA LEU A 137 -12.76 10.87 20.26
C LEU A 137 -11.26 10.53 20.23
N LEU A 138 -10.54 11.07 19.23
CA LEU A 138 -9.21 10.57 18.84
C LEU A 138 -8.06 11.50 19.18
N GLY A 139 -8.33 12.78 19.44
CA GLY A 139 -7.29 13.77 19.72
C GLY A 139 -7.74 14.85 20.69
N VAL A 140 -6.80 15.31 21.52
CA VAL A 140 -6.98 16.45 22.43
C VAL A 140 -5.73 17.34 22.36
N ALA A 141 -5.96 18.65 22.22
CA ALA A 141 -4.92 19.66 22.36
C ALA A 141 -5.39 20.79 23.26
N LEU A 142 -4.45 21.42 23.97
CA LEU A 142 -4.72 22.62 24.76
C LEU A 142 -4.12 23.83 24.04
N ASP A 143 -4.79 24.97 24.17
CA ASP A 143 -4.33 26.23 23.62
C ASP A 143 -2.98 26.65 24.25
N PRO A 144 -2.02 27.24 23.49
CA PRO A 144 -0.78 27.74 24.08
C PRO A 144 -1.00 28.75 25.22
N ASP A 145 -2.09 29.54 25.13
CA ASP A 145 -2.50 30.51 26.15
C ASP A 145 -3.54 29.92 27.15
N PHE A 146 -3.70 28.58 27.25
CA PHE A 146 -4.71 27.90 28.07
C PHE A 146 -4.79 28.40 29.52
N ALA A 147 -3.65 28.71 30.14
CA ALA A 147 -3.58 29.26 31.50
C ALA A 147 -4.29 30.64 31.66
N THR A 148 -4.66 31.29 30.56
CA THR A 148 -5.39 32.56 30.53
C THR A 148 -6.75 32.47 29.80
N ASN A 149 -6.89 31.58 28.81
CA ASN A 149 -8.07 31.50 27.94
C ASN A 149 -8.91 30.21 28.09
N GLY A 150 -8.39 29.18 28.79
CA GLY A 150 -9.08 27.93 29.06
C GLY A 150 -9.45 27.08 27.84
N PHE A 151 -8.95 27.35 26.64
CA PHE A 151 -9.42 26.67 25.43
C PHE A 151 -8.86 25.25 25.26
N VAL A 152 -9.77 24.30 25.01
CA VAL A 152 -9.48 22.89 24.75
C VAL A 152 -10.00 22.55 23.35
N TYR A 153 -9.17 21.90 22.53
CA TYR A 153 -9.48 21.46 21.18
C TYR A 153 -9.61 19.93 21.17
N LEU A 154 -10.60 19.42 20.44
CA LEU A 154 -10.90 17.99 20.37
C LEU A 154 -11.15 17.56 18.93
N TYR A 155 -10.44 16.51 18.49
CA TYR A 155 -10.67 15.83 17.23
C TYR A 155 -11.60 14.64 17.46
N HIS A 156 -12.72 14.58 16.75
CA HIS A 156 -13.64 13.45 16.84
C HIS A 156 -14.44 13.20 15.56
N THR A 157 -15.05 12.02 15.46
CA THR A 157 -15.95 11.66 14.37
C THR A 157 -17.41 11.99 14.71
N LEU A 158 -18.23 12.24 13.67
CA LEU A 158 -19.67 12.34 13.71
C LEU A 158 -20.30 11.57 12.55
N CYS A 159 -21.47 10.99 12.76
CA CYS A 159 -22.39 10.63 11.70
C CYS A 159 -23.37 11.78 11.41
N ASN A 160 -23.29 12.37 10.21
CA ASN A 160 -24.13 13.49 9.79
C ASN A 160 -25.57 13.09 9.44
N GLN A 161 -25.83 11.81 9.18
CA GLN A 161 -27.17 11.23 8.96
C GLN A 161 -27.26 9.89 9.71
N PRO A 162 -27.46 9.91 11.04
CA PRO A 162 -27.53 8.68 11.82
C PRO A 162 -28.72 7.81 11.40
N PRO A 163 -28.54 6.47 11.32
CA PRO A 163 -29.61 5.55 11.00
C PRO A 163 -30.58 5.40 12.19
N ALA A 164 -31.71 4.73 11.98
CA ALA A 164 -32.57 4.30 13.08
C ALA A 164 -31.93 3.19 13.94
N SER A 165 -30.97 2.45 13.36
CA SER A 165 -30.17 1.37 13.96
C SER A 165 -29.07 0.95 12.98
N GLY A 166 -27.88 0.59 13.46
CA GLY A 166 -26.76 0.12 12.63
C GLY A 166 -25.63 1.14 12.46
N THR A 167 -24.71 0.86 11.54
CA THR A 167 -23.55 1.69 11.22
C THR A 167 -23.92 3.00 10.50
N CYS A 168 -23.06 4.02 10.61
CA CYS A 168 -23.26 5.27 9.86
C CYS A 168 -23.24 5.01 8.34
N PRO A 169 -24.19 5.56 7.55
CA PRO A 169 -24.21 5.33 6.10
C PRO A 169 -22.97 5.86 5.38
N ALA A 170 -22.58 5.21 4.28
CA ALA A 170 -21.41 5.57 3.49
C ALA A 170 -21.35 7.07 3.13
N GLY A 171 -20.19 7.68 3.32
CA GLY A 171 -19.93 9.12 3.12
C GLY A 171 -20.62 10.07 4.12
N GLN A 172 -21.41 9.57 5.10
CA GLN A 172 -22.07 10.39 6.12
C GLN A 172 -21.24 10.53 7.40
N ALA A 173 -20.28 9.64 7.65
CA ALA A 173 -19.31 9.79 8.73
C ALA A 173 -18.26 10.85 8.33
N LYS A 174 -18.01 11.83 9.20
CA LYS A 174 -17.02 12.89 9.03
C LYS A 174 -16.23 13.12 10.30
N ASN A 175 -14.93 13.32 10.15
CA ASN A 175 -14.06 13.80 11.21
C ASN A 175 -14.09 15.33 11.29
N ARG A 176 -13.92 15.87 12.50
CA ARG A 176 -13.95 17.32 12.79
C ARG A 176 -13.04 17.70 13.95
N VAL A 177 -12.68 18.98 14.03
CA VAL A 177 -12.11 19.57 15.25
C VAL A 177 -13.07 20.62 15.81
N ILE A 178 -13.38 20.49 17.10
CA ILE A 178 -14.12 21.49 17.88
C ILE A 178 -13.22 22.12 18.95
N ARG A 179 -13.60 23.32 19.42
CA ARG A 179 -13.00 23.99 20.57
C ARG A 179 -14.06 24.31 21.64
N VAL A 180 -13.76 23.97 22.89
CA VAL A 180 -14.55 24.26 24.09
C VAL A 180 -13.74 25.08 25.09
N HIS A 181 -14.39 25.59 26.15
CA HIS A 181 -13.76 26.42 27.18
C HIS A 181 -13.83 25.73 28.55
N ALA A 182 -12.71 25.67 29.27
CA ALA A 182 -12.61 25.06 30.59
C ALA A 182 -13.19 25.97 31.70
N ILE A 183 -14.05 25.40 32.54
CA ILE A 183 -14.53 26.00 33.79
C ILE A 183 -14.02 25.13 34.94
N GLY A 184 -12.73 25.31 35.27
CA GLY A 184 -12.03 24.44 36.22
C GLY A 184 -11.82 23.05 35.62
N ASP A 185 -12.32 22.01 36.30
CA ASP A 185 -12.17 20.60 35.92
C ASP A 185 -13.34 20.07 35.05
N VAL A 186 -14.15 20.95 34.45
CA VAL A 186 -15.21 20.61 33.46
C VAL A 186 -15.22 21.62 32.30
N ALA A 187 -15.84 21.27 31.16
CA ALA A 187 -16.06 22.16 30.02
C ALA A 187 -17.39 22.93 30.08
N ASP A 188 -17.41 24.14 29.50
CA ASP A 188 -18.62 24.73 28.96
C ASP A 188 -18.92 24.10 27.59
N GLY A 189 -19.86 23.16 27.59
CA GLY A 189 -20.37 22.51 26.38
C GLY A 189 -21.51 23.26 25.67
N SER A 190 -21.92 24.44 26.15
CA SER A 190 -23.16 25.08 25.67
C SER A 190 -23.11 25.58 24.22
N MET A 191 -21.92 25.97 23.73
CA MET A 191 -21.65 26.35 22.35
C MET A 191 -20.19 26.01 21.95
N PRO A 192 -19.89 24.76 21.54
CA PRO A 192 -18.59 24.43 20.96
C PRO A 192 -18.36 25.22 19.67
N ALA A 193 -17.15 25.75 19.48
CA ALA A 193 -16.75 26.39 18.23
C ALA A 193 -16.22 25.34 17.25
N VAL A 194 -16.71 25.33 16.02
CA VAL A 194 -16.16 24.48 14.95
C VAL A 194 -14.87 25.12 14.42
N ILE A 195 -13.80 24.34 14.38
CA ILE A 195 -12.46 24.77 13.92
C ILE A 195 -12.18 24.22 12.51
N ILE A 196 -12.48 22.95 12.29
CA ILE A 196 -12.58 22.34 10.96
C ILE A 196 -13.61 21.18 10.98
N ASP A 197 -14.16 20.85 9.83
CA ASP A 197 -15.27 19.91 9.64
C ASP A 197 -15.19 19.33 8.21
N ASP A 198 -16.01 18.33 7.91
CA ASP A 198 -16.11 17.70 6.58
C ASP A 198 -14.75 17.13 6.09
N ILE A 199 -14.03 16.48 7.02
CA ILE A 199 -12.93 15.54 6.73
C ILE A 199 -13.57 14.16 6.58
N ASP A 200 -13.20 13.38 5.55
CA ASP A 200 -13.83 12.08 5.33
C ASP A 200 -13.44 11.03 6.40
N SER A 201 -14.26 9.98 6.51
CA SER A 201 -14.12 8.84 7.42
C SER A 201 -14.97 7.70 6.85
N ASP A 202 -14.62 7.20 5.66
CA ASP A 202 -15.59 6.47 4.85
C ASP A 202 -15.80 5.02 5.32
N ALA A 203 -14.73 4.22 5.42
CA ALA A 203 -14.80 2.82 5.85
C ALA A 203 -14.84 2.63 7.38
N GLY A 204 -14.28 3.58 8.14
CA GLY A 204 -14.28 3.57 9.61
C GLY A 204 -12.91 3.41 10.25
N ASN A 205 -11.92 2.98 9.47
CA ASN A 205 -10.48 3.04 9.72
C ASN A 205 -9.84 4.30 9.10
N HIS A 206 -8.54 4.45 9.33
CA HIS A 206 -7.66 5.52 8.85
C HIS A 206 -8.16 6.92 9.21
N ASN A 207 -8.50 7.12 10.49
CA ASN A 207 -8.98 8.41 10.98
C ASN A 207 -7.85 9.33 11.47
N ALA A 208 -6.71 8.77 11.88
CA ALA A 208 -5.59 9.44 12.54
C ALA A 208 -5.99 10.28 13.77
N GLY A 209 -6.29 11.57 13.56
CA GLY A 209 -6.90 12.43 14.56
C GLY A 209 -5.97 13.07 15.58
N TRP A 210 -4.65 13.00 15.38
CA TRP A 210 -3.73 13.82 16.19
C TRP A 210 -3.95 15.31 15.93
N ILE A 211 -3.91 16.11 17.00
CA ILE A 211 -3.95 17.56 16.97
C ILE A 211 -2.91 18.14 17.92
N GLY A 212 -2.28 19.26 17.55
CA GLY A 212 -1.29 19.92 18.39
C GLY A 212 -0.88 21.29 17.86
N PHE A 213 -0.34 22.13 18.73
CA PHE A 213 0.13 23.47 18.37
C PHE A 213 1.62 23.50 18.04
N GLY A 214 1.98 24.19 16.96
CA GLY A 214 3.36 24.45 16.58
C GLY A 214 4.03 25.42 17.57
N PRO A 215 5.13 25.03 18.26
CA PRO A 215 5.73 25.83 19.32
C PRO A 215 6.46 27.09 18.82
N VAL A 216 6.68 27.19 17.51
CA VAL A 216 7.39 28.31 16.86
C VAL A 216 6.44 29.30 16.18
N ASP A 217 5.33 28.83 15.61
CA ASP A 217 4.40 29.65 14.80
C ASP A 217 2.99 29.81 15.42
N GLY A 218 2.69 29.08 16.50
CA GLY A 218 1.43 29.13 17.23
C GLY A 218 0.22 28.60 16.44
N LYS A 219 0.44 27.82 15.36
CA LYS A 219 -0.66 27.27 14.54
C LYS A 219 -1.14 25.93 15.07
N LEU A 220 -2.42 25.66 14.90
CA LEU A 220 -3.01 24.34 15.15
C LEU A 220 -2.71 23.46 13.92
N TYR A 221 -2.05 22.34 14.16
CA TYR A 221 -1.85 21.28 13.17
C TYR A 221 -2.84 20.14 13.45
N VAL A 222 -3.34 19.53 12.37
CA VAL A 222 -4.31 18.42 12.42
C VAL A 222 -3.83 17.32 11.47
N ALA A 223 -3.67 16.10 11.98
CA ALA A 223 -3.35 14.92 11.18
C ALA A 223 -4.64 14.19 10.78
N THR A 224 -4.78 13.90 9.48
CA THR A 224 -5.95 13.24 8.91
C THR A 224 -5.53 12.05 8.07
N GLY A 225 -6.04 10.87 8.39
CA GLY A 225 -5.88 9.69 7.54
C GLY A 225 -6.77 9.75 6.30
N ASP A 226 -6.62 8.77 5.41
CA ASP A 226 -7.23 8.77 4.08
C ASP A 226 -8.73 8.41 4.06
N GLY A 227 -9.23 7.80 5.13
CA GLY A 227 -10.62 7.38 5.31
C GLY A 227 -10.92 5.92 4.94
N GLY A 228 -9.92 5.14 4.50
CA GLY A 228 -9.99 3.67 4.42
C GLY A 228 -10.77 3.06 3.25
N GLU A 229 -11.20 3.86 2.25
CA GLU A 229 -11.93 3.36 1.07
C GLU A 229 -11.39 3.89 -0.28
N ASP A 230 -10.94 5.15 -0.30
CA ASP A 230 -10.36 5.79 -1.50
C ASP A 230 -9.01 6.43 -1.13
N HIS A 231 -7.98 5.59 -1.10
CA HIS A 231 -6.61 5.99 -0.80
C HIS A 231 -6.08 7.08 -1.77
N THR A 232 -6.69 7.25 -2.96
CA THR A 232 -6.30 8.32 -3.90
C THR A 232 -6.56 9.73 -3.35
N LYS A 233 -7.43 9.85 -2.32
CA LYS A 233 -7.66 11.10 -1.57
C LYS A 233 -6.38 11.67 -0.99
N SER A 234 -5.41 10.85 -0.59
CA SER A 234 -4.11 11.29 -0.06
C SER A 234 -3.33 12.14 -1.06
N GLN A 235 -3.39 11.79 -2.35
CA GLN A 235 -2.81 12.56 -3.46
C GLN A 235 -3.71 13.73 -3.93
N SER A 236 -5.02 13.66 -3.67
CA SER A 236 -5.96 14.73 -4.02
C SER A 236 -5.82 15.95 -3.10
N LEU A 237 -5.31 17.05 -3.65
CA LEU A 237 -5.28 18.37 -2.98
C LEU A 237 -6.66 19.05 -2.87
N ALA A 238 -7.73 18.43 -3.40
CA ALA A 238 -9.11 18.84 -3.18
C ALA A 238 -9.75 18.18 -1.94
N SER A 239 -9.18 17.09 -1.43
CA SER A 239 -9.61 16.41 -0.20
C SER A 239 -8.82 16.88 1.02
N LEU A 240 -9.39 16.71 2.21
CA LEU A 240 -8.69 16.85 3.49
C LEU A 240 -8.11 15.53 4.03
N SER A 241 -8.44 14.38 3.44
CA SER A 241 -8.00 13.06 3.90
C SER A 241 -6.57 12.73 3.44
N GLY A 242 -5.78 12.07 4.28
CA GLY A 242 -4.38 11.72 4.01
C GLY A 242 -3.47 12.95 3.95
N LYS A 243 -3.57 13.81 4.96
CA LYS A 243 -2.92 15.14 5.02
C LYS A 243 -2.38 15.44 6.43
N ILE A 244 -1.46 16.40 6.48
CA ILE A 244 -1.35 17.30 7.62
C ILE A 244 -1.97 18.63 7.22
N LEU A 245 -2.89 19.13 8.04
CA LEU A 245 -3.54 20.44 7.89
C LEU A 245 -2.95 21.44 8.88
N ARG A 246 -2.97 22.73 8.55
CA ARG A 246 -2.46 23.83 9.41
C ARG A 246 -3.41 25.00 9.42
N LEU A 247 -3.83 25.42 10.61
CA LEU A 247 -4.89 26.39 10.89
C LEU A 247 -4.45 27.41 11.94
N ASP A 248 -5.04 28.60 11.94
CA ASP A 248 -5.06 29.45 13.14
C ASP A 248 -5.92 28.79 14.23
N ALA A 249 -5.71 29.18 15.50
CA ALA A 249 -6.55 28.82 16.66
C ALA A 249 -8.06 29.14 16.50
N SER A 250 -8.44 29.86 15.44
CA SER A 250 -9.81 30.20 15.06
C SER A 250 -10.42 29.30 13.97
N GLY A 251 -9.63 28.39 13.37
CA GLY A 251 -10.00 27.67 12.15
C GLY A 251 -9.74 28.43 10.84
N ALA A 252 -9.20 29.65 10.91
CA ALA A 252 -8.82 30.39 9.70
C ALA A 252 -7.58 29.77 9.03
N VAL A 253 -7.54 29.77 7.70
CA VAL A 253 -6.36 29.35 6.91
C VAL A 253 -5.26 30.40 7.02
N PRO A 254 -4.05 30.06 7.50
CA PRO A 254 -2.91 30.97 7.50
C PRO A 254 -2.49 31.36 6.08
N ALA A 255 -2.18 32.63 5.86
CA ALA A 255 -1.83 33.17 4.55
C ALA A 255 -0.46 32.68 4.00
N ASP A 256 0.31 31.97 4.83
CA ASP A 256 1.58 31.31 4.52
C ASP A 256 1.45 29.80 4.28
N ASN A 257 0.24 29.23 4.31
CA ASN A 257 0.03 27.84 3.87
C ASN A 257 0.29 27.68 2.36
N PRO A 258 0.83 26.53 1.90
CA PRO A 258 1.20 26.29 0.48
C PRO A 258 0.11 26.56 -0.55
N TYR A 259 -1.16 26.36 -0.17
CA TYR A 259 -2.32 26.47 -1.06
C TYR A 259 -3.31 27.58 -0.64
N ALA A 260 -2.88 28.50 0.23
CA ALA A 260 -3.71 29.59 0.74
C ALA A 260 -4.31 30.43 -0.40
N GLY A 261 -5.64 30.58 -0.40
CA GLY A 261 -6.37 31.32 -1.43
C GLY A 261 -6.48 30.63 -2.80
N SER A 262 -6.12 29.34 -2.90
CA SER A 262 -6.38 28.54 -4.10
C SER A 262 -7.89 28.41 -4.38
N ALA A 263 -8.25 28.38 -5.66
CA ALA A 263 -9.62 28.12 -6.12
C ALA A 263 -9.87 26.64 -6.47
N THR A 264 -8.84 25.78 -6.42
CA THR A 264 -8.88 24.37 -6.82
C THR A 264 -8.38 23.40 -5.75
N PHE A 265 -7.69 23.89 -4.72
CA PHE A 265 -7.07 23.10 -3.66
C PHE A 265 -7.51 23.62 -2.29
N ARG A 266 -7.55 22.73 -1.28
CA ARG A 266 -7.83 23.10 0.10
C ARG A 266 -6.66 23.89 0.68
N GLY A 267 -6.90 25.15 1.04
CA GLY A 267 -5.88 26.03 1.63
C GLY A 267 -5.44 25.60 3.03
N GLU A 268 -6.25 24.77 3.68
CA GLU A 268 -6.00 24.11 4.96
C GLU A 268 -4.79 23.15 4.91
N ILE A 269 -4.45 22.60 3.74
CA ILE A 269 -3.38 21.60 3.59
C ILE A 269 -2.01 22.23 3.83
N TRP A 270 -1.25 21.61 4.73
CA TRP A 270 0.18 21.84 4.93
C TRP A 270 1.03 20.80 4.18
N ALA A 271 0.68 19.52 4.29
CA ALA A 271 1.36 18.41 3.62
C ALA A 271 0.37 17.31 3.20
N ALA A 272 0.76 16.44 2.26
CA ALA A 272 -0.13 15.44 1.64
C ALA A 272 0.53 14.08 1.38
N GLY A 273 -0.24 13.11 0.90
CA GLY A 273 0.28 11.78 0.53
C GLY A 273 0.65 10.90 1.73
N LEU A 274 -0.10 11.02 2.83
CA LEU A 274 -0.01 10.19 4.04
C LEU A 274 -1.18 9.20 4.09
N ARG A 275 -1.08 8.09 4.82
CA ARG A 275 -2.12 7.05 4.95
C ARG A 275 -2.99 7.23 6.19
N ASN A 276 -2.41 7.02 7.36
CA ASN A 276 -3.03 7.11 8.69
C ASN A 276 -2.00 7.66 9.70
N PRO A 277 -1.66 8.97 9.63
CA PRO A 277 -0.64 9.62 10.47
C PRO A 277 -1.09 9.75 11.94
N TRP A 278 -1.12 8.61 12.64
CA TRP A 278 -1.89 8.40 13.86
C TRP A 278 -1.46 9.31 15.00
N ARG A 279 -0.16 9.46 15.27
CA ARG A 279 0.38 10.41 16.26
C ARG A 279 1.59 11.15 15.73
N CYS A 280 1.61 12.44 16.03
CA CYS A 280 2.73 13.32 15.72
C CYS A 280 3.22 14.04 16.98
N ARG A 281 4.39 14.69 16.90
CA ARG A 281 4.87 15.57 17.96
C ARG A 281 5.80 16.64 17.43
N PHE A 282 5.65 17.85 17.97
CA PHE A 282 6.60 18.93 17.74
C PHE A 282 7.79 18.83 18.69
N ARG A 283 8.99 18.89 18.12
CA ARG A 283 10.23 19.11 18.84
C ARG A 283 10.39 20.59 19.21
N GLY A 284 11.25 20.91 20.18
CA GLY A 284 11.45 22.29 20.66
C GLY A 284 11.96 23.29 19.61
N ASP A 285 12.53 22.82 18.49
CA ASP A 285 12.94 23.64 17.35
C ASP A 285 11.85 23.81 16.27
N GLY A 286 10.64 23.31 16.51
CA GLY A 286 9.48 23.43 15.60
C GLY A 286 9.41 22.35 14.52
N ARG A 287 10.26 21.32 14.57
CA ARG A 287 10.13 20.16 13.66
C ARG A 287 9.01 19.24 14.13
N LEU A 288 8.09 18.93 13.23
CA LEU A 288 7.02 17.95 13.45
C LEU A 288 7.49 16.58 12.96
N LEU A 289 7.50 15.58 13.83
CA LEU A 289 7.58 14.18 13.43
C LEU A 289 6.17 13.58 13.47
N CYS A 290 5.81 12.74 12.50
CA CYS A 290 4.58 11.95 12.50
C CYS A 290 4.91 10.48 12.26
N ALA A 291 4.29 9.59 13.03
CA ALA A 291 4.26 8.18 12.71
C ALA A 291 3.06 7.92 11.79
N ASP A 292 3.31 7.35 10.60
CA ASP A 292 2.28 6.98 9.64
C ASP A 292 2.17 5.45 9.58
N VAL A 293 0.95 4.96 9.76
CA VAL A 293 0.67 3.51 9.88
C VAL A 293 0.55 2.90 8.50
N GLY A 294 1.27 1.82 8.27
CA GLY A 294 1.35 1.09 6.99
C GLY A 294 0.08 0.35 6.62
N GLN A 295 -0.01 -0.05 5.36
CA GLN A 295 -1.12 -0.84 4.83
C GLN A 295 -0.87 -2.32 5.09
N ASP A 296 0.06 -2.90 4.34
CA ASP A 296 0.33 -4.34 4.35
C ASP A 296 1.81 -4.66 4.64
N THR A 297 2.71 -3.67 4.57
CA THR A 297 4.15 -3.96 4.51
C THR A 297 5.09 -3.07 5.33
N TRP A 298 4.84 -1.76 5.50
CA TRP A 298 5.81 -0.88 6.17
C TRP A 298 5.19 0.15 7.11
N GLU A 299 5.67 0.16 8.34
CA GLU A 299 5.40 1.22 9.30
C GLU A 299 6.42 2.35 9.15
N GLU A 300 5.95 3.61 9.14
CA GLU A 300 6.75 4.78 8.75
C GLU A 300 6.84 5.87 9.84
N LEU A 301 7.97 6.58 9.87
CA LEU A 301 8.20 7.77 10.69
C LEU A 301 8.76 8.89 9.82
N ASP A 302 8.00 9.97 9.73
CA ASP A 302 8.25 11.12 8.87
C ASP A 302 8.68 12.37 9.62
N VAL A 303 9.41 13.24 8.92
CA VAL A 303 9.57 14.65 9.30
C VAL A 303 8.71 15.49 8.37
N ILE A 304 7.70 16.16 8.94
CA ILE A 304 6.70 16.89 8.16
C ILE A 304 7.19 18.27 7.76
N PHE A 305 7.29 18.50 6.45
CA PHE A 305 7.59 19.78 5.84
C PHE A 305 6.38 20.32 5.05
N GLY A 306 6.24 21.63 4.97
CA GLY A 306 5.16 22.27 4.22
C GLY A 306 5.34 22.12 2.70
N ALA A 307 4.23 21.88 2.00
CA ALA A 307 4.13 21.55 0.57
C ALA A 307 4.70 20.18 0.14
N ASN A 308 5.21 19.38 1.10
CA ASN A 308 5.71 18.05 0.79
C ASN A 308 4.58 17.03 0.58
N ASN A 309 4.93 15.98 -0.17
CA ASN A 309 4.10 14.81 -0.46
C ASN A 309 4.89 13.57 -0.02
N TYR A 310 4.27 12.68 0.75
CA TYR A 310 4.93 11.49 1.32
C TYR A 310 4.76 10.23 0.45
N GLY A 311 3.82 10.27 -0.50
CA GLY A 311 3.75 9.36 -1.64
C GLY A 311 2.63 8.32 -1.60
N TRP A 312 1.99 8.07 -0.45
CA TRP A 312 0.85 7.15 -0.35
C TRP A 312 -0.31 7.57 -1.28
N PRO A 313 -0.95 6.66 -2.06
CA PRO A 313 -0.74 5.20 -2.14
C PRO A 313 0.13 4.76 -3.33
N THR A 314 1.01 5.63 -3.83
CA THR A 314 1.92 5.30 -4.95
C THR A 314 3.19 4.58 -4.48
N THR A 315 3.48 4.65 -3.19
CA THR A 315 4.58 3.98 -2.49
C THR A 315 4.20 3.84 -1.00
N GLU A 316 4.80 2.84 -0.33
CA GLU A 316 4.68 2.52 1.09
C GLU A 316 6.09 2.10 1.54
N GLY A 317 6.63 2.73 2.59
CA GLY A 317 7.95 2.38 3.13
C GLY A 317 9.15 3.02 2.42
N PRO A 318 10.37 2.49 2.65
CA PRO A 318 11.61 3.16 2.28
C PRO A 318 11.91 3.11 0.77
N PHE A 319 11.74 4.24 0.08
CA PHE A 319 12.04 4.44 -1.34
C PHE A 319 13.20 5.42 -1.61
N THR A 320 13.61 5.55 -2.88
CA THR A 320 14.66 6.52 -3.28
C THR A 320 14.13 7.69 -4.12
N LEU A 321 14.77 8.86 -4.01
CA LEU A 321 14.49 10.03 -4.88
C LEU A 321 14.86 9.82 -6.36
N ALA A 322 15.48 8.70 -6.73
CA ALA A 322 15.69 8.29 -8.12
C ALA A 322 14.48 7.54 -8.69
N GLU A 323 13.66 6.95 -7.82
CA GLU A 323 12.47 6.17 -8.10
C GLU A 323 11.22 7.05 -8.05
N TYR A 324 11.09 7.86 -6.98
CA TYR A 324 10.02 8.85 -6.81
C TYR A 324 10.59 10.25 -6.55
N PRO A 325 11.02 11.01 -7.59
CA PRO A 325 11.68 12.31 -7.44
C PRO A 325 10.83 13.44 -6.85
N THR A 326 9.54 13.21 -6.61
CA THR A 326 8.56 14.20 -6.12
C THR A 326 7.98 13.86 -4.75
N PHE A 327 8.37 12.74 -4.15
CA PHE A 327 7.91 12.32 -2.82
C PHE A 327 9.03 12.47 -1.78
N THR A 328 8.63 12.43 -0.51
CA THR A 328 9.51 12.59 0.66
C THR A 328 9.60 11.24 1.34
N PRO A 329 10.74 10.55 1.34
CA PRO A 329 10.86 9.26 1.99
C PRO A 329 10.83 9.41 3.53
N PRO A 330 10.38 8.38 4.26
CA PRO A 330 10.41 8.37 5.72
C PRO A 330 11.85 8.48 6.24
N ILE A 331 12.03 9.07 7.43
CA ILE A 331 13.34 9.10 8.09
C ILE A 331 13.67 7.79 8.81
N TYR A 332 12.67 6.94 9.04
CA TYR A 332 12.80 5.60 9.58
C TYR A 332 11.56 4.78 9.18
N ALA A 333 11.75 3.51 8.83
CA ALA A 333 10.67 2.58 8.58
C ALA A 333 11.02 1.17 9.08
N TYR A 334 10.01 0.34 9.36
CA TYR A 334 10.20 -1.08 9.62
C TYR A 334 9.13 -1.95 8.96
N ASN A 335 9.53 -3.14 8.52
CA ASN A 335 8.66 -4.08 7.84
C ASN A 335 7.77 -4.83 8.84
N HIS A 336 6.55 -5.18 8.42
CA HIS A 336 5.64 -6.02 9.22
C HIS A 336 6.27 -7.40 9.47
N ASP A 337 6.40 -7.80 10.74
CA ASP A 337 7.01 -9.10 11.13
C ASP A 337 5.98 -10.14 11.63
N GLY A 338 4.68 -9.88 11.40
CA GLY A 338 3.58 -10.66 11.95
C GLY A 338 3.35 -10.46 13.45
N THR A 339 4.07 -9.51 14.08
CA THR A 339 3.78 -9.03 15.45
C THR A 339 3.91 -7.52 15.62
N SER A 340 4.59 -6.84 14.69
CA SER A 340 4.70 -5.37 14.58
C SER A 340 4.00 -4.96 13.31
N ALA A 341 3.00 -4.08 13.40
CA ALA A 341 2.10 -3.75 12.29
C ALA A 341 1.32 -2.42 12.48
N ALA A 342 1.70 -1.59 13.47
CA ALA A 342 1.00 -0.34 13.77
C ALA A 342 1.84 0.62 14.63
N ILE A 343 2.55 1.56 14.00
CA ILE A 343 3.46 2.51 14.65
C ILE A 343 2.72 3.65 15.33
N MET A 344 2.97 3.79 16.64
CA MET A 344 2.32 4.78 17.50
C MET A 344 3.31 5.89 17.82
N GLY A 345 3.22 7.02 17.13
CA GLY A 345 4.08 8.18 17.38
C GLY A 345 4.02 8.67 18.83
N GLY A 346 5.15 9.19 19.33
CA GLY A 346 5.32 9.53 20.75
C GLY A 346 5.91 10.91 20.99
N ASP A 347 7.06 10.96 21.65
CA ASP A 347 7.71 12.21 22.11
C ASP A 347 9.24 12.10 22.17
N PHE A 348 9.91 13.23 22.35
CA PHE A 348 11.37 13.33 22.31
C PHE A 348 12.00 13.21 23.70
N GLY A 349 13.14 12.54 23.79
CA GLY A 349 13.90 12.44 25.04
C GLY A 349 14.44 13.77 25.56
N GLU A 350 14.62 14.78 24.70
CA GLU A 350 14.93 16.17 25.12
C GLU A 350 13.81 16.84 25.94
N ALA A 351 12.58 16.31 25.91
CA ALA A 351 11.48 16.73 26.78
C ALA A 351 11.41 15.95 28.12
N THR A 352 12.29 14.96 28.33
CA THR A 352 12.33 14.12 29.54
C THR A 352 13.48 14.51 30.48
N ASN A 353 13.46 13.99 31.71
CA ASN A 353 14.55 14.09 32.69
C ASN A 353 15.52 12.89 32.63
N PHE A 354 15.43 12.07 31.59
CA PHE A 354 16.19 10.82 31.42
C PHE A 354 17.70 11.08 31.21
N PRO A 355 18.57 10.06 31.32
CA PRO A 355 20.01 10.21 31.09
C PRO A 355 20.34 10.78 29.71
N ALA A 356 21.48 11.46 29.60
CA ALA A 356 21.88 12.18 28.38
C ALA A 356 21.85 11.33 27.09
N ASP A 357 22.11 10.03 27.19
CA ASP A 357 22.07 9.06 26.08
C ASP A 357 20.65 8.82 25.51
N TYR A 358 19.61 9.38 26.15
CA TYR A 358 18.22 9.40 25.67
C TYR A 358 17.80 10.75 25.09
N ALA A 359 18.52 11.84 25.36
CA ALA A 359 18.11 13.20 24.94
C ALA A 359 17.95 13.35 23.41
N ALA A 360 18.77 12.63 22.64
CA ALA A 360 18.70 12.62 21.17
C ALA A 360 17.70 11.61 20.59
N SER A 361 16.85 10.97 21.41
CA SER A 361 15.87 9.99 20.94
C SER A 361 14.49 10.55 20.67
N TYR A 362 13.79 9.91 19.75
CA TYR A 362 12.33 9.96 19.63
C TYR A 362 11.77 8.59 20.03
N PHE A 363 10.80 8.58 20.94
CA PHE A 363 10.12 7.37 21.41
C PHE A 363 8.83 7.14 20.61
N PHE A 364 8.56 5.89 20.27
CA PHE A 364 7.36 5.46 19.57
C PHE A 364 6.92 4.08 20.09
N GLY A 365 5.61 3.83 20.11
CA GLY A 365 5.05 2.51 20.39
C GLY A 365 4.85 1.68 19.12
N ASP A 366 4.55 0.40 19.32
CA ASP A 366 3.81 -0.40 18.34
C ASP A 366 2.58 -1.01 19.03
N TYR A 367 1.40 -0.74 18.46
CA TYR A 367 0.11 -1.14 19.03
C TYR A 367 -0.08 -2.66 18.99
N ALA A 368 0.28 -3.30 17.87
CA ALA A 368 0.12 -4.74 17.67
C ALA A 368 1.12 -5.52 18.53
N ARG A 369 2.37 -5.03 18.64
CA ARG A 369 3.44 -5.71 19.37
C ARG A 369 3.38 -5.52 20.89
N GLY A 370 2.86 -4.39 21.34
CA GLY A 370 2.89 -4.02 22.75
C GLY A 370 4.27 -3.71 23.28
N MET A 371 4.92 -2.72 22.68
CA MET A 371 6.22 -2.19 23.10
C MET A 371 6.29 -0.67 22.93
N ILE A 372 7.33 -0.06 23.52
CA ILE A 372 7.84 1.26 23.16
C ILE A 372 9.30 1.07 22.75
N ARG A 373 9.65 1.56 21.57
CA ARG A 373 11.02 1.68 21.05
C ARG A 373 11.47 3.13 21.07
N ARG A 374 12.76 3.33 20.82
CA ARG A 374 13.32 4.63 20.45
C ARG A 374 14.18 4.50 19.21
N VAL A 375 14.12 5.49 18.32
CA VAL A 375 15.22 5.78 17.38
C VAL A 375 16.13 6.85 17.99
N VAL A 376 17.40 6.86 17.62
CA VAL A 376 18.31 7.99 17.89
C VAL A 376 18.34 8.88 16.65
N LEU A 377 18.00 10.15 16.84
CA LEU A 377 18.05 11.17 15.80
C LEU A 377 19.45 11.81 15.78
N ASP A 378 19.94 12.12 14.59
CA ASP A 378 21.18 12.88 14.43
C ASP A 378 20.95 14.41 14.58
N ALA A 379 22.02 15.20 14.46
CA ALA A 379 21.92 16.66 14.53
C ALA A 379 21.08 17.28 13.39
N THR A 380 20.88 16.56 12.28
CA THR A 380 19.99 16.98 11.18
C THR A 380 18.54 16.56 11.39
N GLY A 381 18.26 15.65 12.34
CA GLY A 381 16.92 15.14 12.65
C GLY A 381 16.55 13.86 11.93
N THR A 382 17.46 13.29 11.12
CA THR A 382 17.28 11.99 10.48
C THR A 382 17.53 10.89 11.52
N ALA A 383 16.77 9.79 11.48
CA ALA A 383 17.06 8.65 12.35
C ALA A 383 18.36 7.95 11.89
N VAL A 384 19.18 7.52 12.85
CA VAL A 384 20.31 6.65 12.56
C VAL A 384 19.77 5.23 12.45
N GLU A 385 19.59 4.69 11.24
CA GLU A 385 18.87 3.41 10.98
C GLU A 385 19.26 2.26 11.94
N SER A 386 20.55 2.14 12.28
CA SER A 386 21.07 1.12 13.21
C SER A 386 20.78 1.40 14.70
N SER A 387 19.74 2.16 15.04
CA SER A 387 19.48 2.66 16.41
C SER A 387 18.05 2.48 16.92
N ALA A 388 17.22 1.70 16.24
CA ALA A 388 15.93 1.24 16.79
C ALA A 388 16.18 0.32 18.00
N LEU A 389 16.05 0.86 19.20
CA LEU A 389 16.31 0.18 20.46
C LEU A 389 15.01 -0.02 21.23
N ASP A 390 14.77 -1.25 21.70
CA ASP A 390 13.67 -1.54 22.63
C ASP A 390 13.87 -0.73 23.93
N PHE A 391 12.80 -0.07 24.40
CA PHE A 391 12.80 0.72 25.63
C PHE A 391 11.83 0.14 26.66
N LEU A 392 10.60 -0.18 26.25
CA LEU A 392 9.60 -0.85 27.08
C LEU A 392 9.04 -2.04 26.31
N SER A 393 8.91 -3.21 26.93
CA SER A 393 8.39 -4.41 26.25
C SER A 393 7.58 -5.31 27.17
N GLY A 394 6.80 -6.22 26.58
CA GLY A 394 5.94 -7.16 27.32
C GLY A 394 4.57 -6.59 27.71
N LEU A 395 4.12 -5.51 27.07
CA LEU A 395 2.82 -4.87 27.37
C LEU A 395 1.61 -5.69 26.89
N GLY A 396 1.84 -6.59 25.92
CA GLY A 396 0.79 -7.29 25.16
C GLY A 396 0.26 -6.44 24.01
N GLY A 397 -0.13 -7.09 22.91
CA GLY A 397 -0.75 -6.41 21.77
C GLY A 397 -2.08 -5.74 22.14
N ASN A 398 -2.49 -4.75 21.36
CA ASN A 398 -3.61 -3.85 21.64
C ASN A 398 -3.39 -3.02 22.92
N SER A 399 -2.23 -2.34 23.00
CA SER A 399 -1.84 -1.56 24.19
C SER A 399 -1.51 -0.09 23.93
N VAL A 400 -0.35 0.24 23.37
CA VAL A 400 0.08 1.64 23.22
C VAL A 400 -0.73 2.35 22.14
N THR A 401 -1.25 3.56 22.41
CA THR A 401 -1.98 4.39 21.41
C THR A 401 -1.58 5.87 21.37
N ASP A 402 -0.92 6.38 22.43
CA ASP A 402 -0.27 7.69 22.48
C ASP A 402 0.85 7.66 23.54
N VAL A 403 1.92 8.42 23.32
CA VAL A 403 3.08 8.55 24.20
C VAL A 403 3.48 10.02 24.28
N VAL A 404 3.62 10.56 25.50
CA VAL A 404 3.88 11.99 25.74
C VAL A 404 4.89 12.21 26.87
N ALA A 405 5.71 13.25 26.77
CA ALA A 405 6.51 13.73 27.89
C ALA A 405 5.63 14.51 28.89
N GLY A 406 5.76 14.19 30.18
CA GLY A 406 5.08 14.88 31.27
C GLY A 406 5.85 16.11 31.77
N PRO A 407 5.17 17.08 32.42
CA PRO A 407 5.81 18.29 32.96
C PRO A 407 6.76 18.03 34.14
N ASP A 408 6.83 16.79 34.63
CA ASP A 408 7.81 16.30 35.60
C ASP A 408 9.05 15.66 34.95
N GLY A 409 9.07 15.55 33.61
CA GLY A 409 10.11 14.94 32.81
C GLY A 409 10.01 13.41 32.67
N ALA A 410 8.92 12.78 33.11
CA ALA A 410 8.68 11.35 32.87
C ALA A 410 7.97 11.10 31.52
N LEU A 411 8.03 9.87 30.99
CA LEU A 411 7.33 9.49 29.76
C LEU A 411 6.00 8.79 30.12
N TYR A 412 4.88 9.34 29.69
CA TYR A 412 3.53 8.80 29.91
C TYR A 412 3.04 8.10 28.65
N TYR A 413 2.26 7.03 28.81
CA TYR A 413 1.62 6.32 27.69
C TYR A 413 0.24 5.78 28.06
N THR A 414 -0.64 5.69 27.06
CA THR A 414 -1.91 4.95 27.17
C THR A 414 -1.65 3.45 27.07
N HIS A 415 -2.42 2.65 27.81
CA HIS A 415 -2.55 1.21 27.59
C HIS A 415 -4.03 0.89 27.40
N ILE A 416 -4.44 0.79 26.13
CA ILE A 416 -5.86 0.74 25.73
C ILE A 416 -6.55 -0.53 26.20
N GLY A 417 -5.94 -1.70 25.98
CA GLY A 417 -6.46 -2.99 26.45
C GLY A 417 -6.50 -3.15 27.98
N ALA A 418 -5.68 -2.39 28.72
CA ALA A 418 -5.71 -2.33 30.18
C ALA A 418 -6.60 -1.20 30.75
N GLY A 419 -7.19 -0.34 29.90
CA GLY A 419 -8.01 0.79 30.34
C GLY A 419 -7.27 1.77 31.25
N ALA A 420 -5.99 2.04 30.96
CA ALA A 420 -5.09 2.75 31.88
C ALA A 420 -4.18 3.79 31.21
N VAL A 421 -3.67 4.71 32.03
CA VAL A 421 -2.47 5.51 31.71
C VAL A 421 -1.35 5.08 32.65
N ARG A 422 -0.16 4.90 32.09
CA ARG A 422 1.06 4.48 32.78
C ARG A 422 2.19 5.46 32.52
N LYS A 423 3.21 5.42 33.38
CA LYS A 423 4.34 6.35 33.39
C LYS A 423 5.65 5.61 33.61
N VAL A 424 6.66 5.91 32.78
CA VAL A 424 8.04 5.46 32.92
C VAL A 424 8.92 6.63 33.39
N SER A 425 9.64 6.43 34.49
CA SER A 425 10.50 7.44 35.14
C SER A 425 11.95 6.94 35.20
N TYR A 426 12.93 7.83 35.15
CA TYR A 426 14.32 7.49 35.51
C TYR A 426 14.55 7.73 37.01
N VAL A 427 15.12 6.74 37.72
CA VAL A 427 15.32 6.76 39.18
C VAL A 427 16.79 6.43 39.48
N ALA A 428 17.64 7.46 39.53
CA ALA A 428 19.10 7.30 39.52
C ALA A 428 19.69 6.56 40.74
N THR A 429 18.98 6.58 41.87
CA THR A 429 19.31 5.91 43.15
C THR A 429 18.03 5.79 43.98
N ASN A 430 17.75 4.64 44.62
CA ASN A 430 16.51 4.37 45.36
C ASN A 430 15.27 4.33 44.44
N HIS A 431 15.12 3.23 43.69
CA HIS A 431 13.85 2.84 43.07
C HIS A 431 12.74 2.72 44.15
N ALA A 432 11.46 2.83 43.79
CA ALA A 432 10.41 2.41 44.72
C ALA A 432 10.31 0.87 44.69
N PRO A 433 10.09 0.18 45.83
CA PRO A 433 10.08 -1.28 45.85
C PRO A 433 8.93 -1.86 45.03
N ILE A 434 9.18 -2.96 44.32
CA ILE A 434 8.17 -3.73 43.59
C ILE A 434 7.34 -4.49 44.62
N ALA A 435 6.27 -3.85 45.09
CA ALA A 435 5.32 -4.46 46.00
C ALA A 435 4.62 -5.66 45.36
N VAL A 436 4.51 -6.75 46.12
CA VAL A 436 3.66 -7.89 45.79
C VAL A 436 2.67 -8.07 46.94
N ALA A 437 1.39 -8.16 46.61
CA ALA A 437 0.33 -8.59 47.52
C ALA A 437 -0.33 -9.84 46.92
N ASP A 438 -0.41 -10.90 47.70
CA ASP A 438 -1.02 -12.16 47.29
C ASP A 438 -1.79 -12.82 48.44
N ALA A 439 -2.69 -13.74 48.09
CA ALA A 439 -3.41 -14.59 49.03
C ALA A 439 -3.69 -15.94 48.36
N PRO A 440 -3.45 -17.08 49.04
CA PRO A 440 -3.73 -18.42 48.51
C PRO A 440 -5.23 -18.74 48.49
N THR A 441 -6.07 -17.84 48.99
CA THR A 441 -7.52 -17.96 49.07
C THR A 441 -8.12 -16.59 48.76
N LYS A 442 -8.47 -16.38 47.48
CA LYS A 442 -9.01 -15.10 46.98
C LYS A 442 -10.53 -15.09 46.89
N SER A 443 -11.18 -16.24 47.09
CA SER A 443 -12.63 -16.34 47.18
C SER A 443 -13.12 -17.52 48.02
N GLY A 444 -14.37 -17.43 48.49
CA GLY A 444 -15.08 -18.53 49.15
C GLY A 444 -16.17 -18.06 50.13
N ASP A 445 -16.87 -19.04 50.70
CA ASP A 445 -18.04 -18.85 51.55
C ASP A 445 -17.74 -18.06 52.84
N PRO A 446 -18.63 -17.17 53.31
CA PRO A 446 -18.52 -16.54 54.62
C PRO A 446 -18.72 -17.58 55.77
N PRO A 447 -17.86 -17.59 56.81
CA PRO A 447 -16.71 -16.71 57.06
C PRO A 447 -15.43 -17.20 56.37
N LEU A 448 -14.98 -16.47 55.36
CA LEU A 448 -13.74 -16.78 54.64
C LEU A 448 -12.51 -16.42 55.49
N THR A 449 -11.61 -17.38 55.69
CA THR A 449 -10.32 -17.13 56.36
C THR A 449 -9.22 -16.96 55.31
N VAL A 450 -8.63 -15.77 55.22
CA VAL A 450 -7.61 -15.42 54.23
C VAL A 450 -6.24 -15.26 54.89
N ALA A 451 -5.19 -15.78 54.25
CA ALA A 451 -3.80 -15.64 54.67
C ALA A 451 -3.03 -14.75 53.69
N PHE A 452 -3.01 -13.44 53.95
CA PHE A 452 -2.31 -12.46 53.12
C PHE A 452 -0.78 -12.66 53.15
N SER A 453 -0.13 -12.38 52.03
CA SER A 453 1.30 -12.60 51.79
C SER A 453 1.89 -11.43 51.01
N SER A 454 3.03 -10.92 51.46
CA SER A 454 3.87 -9.99 50.67
C SER A 454 5.09 -10.66 50.03
N ALA A 455 5.16 -12.00 50.07
CA ALA A 455 6.28 -12.76 49.54
C ALA A 455 6.41 -12.57 48.02
N GLY A 456 7.60 -12.18 47.57
CA GLY A 456 7.85 -11.72 46.20
C GLY A 456 8.05 -10.21 46.10
N THR A 457 7.71 -9.44 47.14
CA THR A 457 8.10 -8.02 47.22
C THR A 457 9.62 -7.93 47.21
N VAL A 458 10.17 -7.10 46.32
CA VAL A 458 11.60 -6.85 46.19
C VAL A 458 11.90 -5.35 46.14
N ASP A 459 13.03 -4.99 46.72
CA ASP A 459 13.68 -3.71 46.49
C ASP A 459 14.91 -3.99 45.60
N GLU A 460 15.06 -3.26 44.49
CA GLU A 460 16.12 -3.53 43.51
C GLU A 460 17.48 -2.95 43.91
N ASP A 461 17.51 -1.91 44.74
CA ASP A 461 18.73 -1.40 45.38
C ASP A 461 19.15 -2.26 46.59
N GLY A 462 18.21 -3.06 47.11
CA GLY A 462 18.39 -3.98 48.23
C GLY A 462 18.08 -3.37 49.60
N ASP A 463 17.34 -2.27 49.63
CA ASP A 463 17.05 -1.52 50.86
C ASP A 463 16.04 -2.23 51.80
N PRO A 464 16.03 -1.93 53.12
CA PRO A 464 15.19 -2.63 54.08
C PRO A 464 13.68 -2.33 53.92
N LEU A 465 12.96 -3.27 53.30
CA LEU A 465 11.51 -3.25 53.12
C LEU A 465 10.73 -3.18 54.45
N ALA A 466 9.69 -2.34 54.46
CA ALA A 466 8.66 -2.27 55.49
C ALA A 466 7.28 -2.43 54.86
N TYR A 467 6.33 -3.02 55.59
CA TYR A 467 5.00 -3.38 55.07
C TYR A 467 3.89 -2.71 55.88
N SER A 468 2.80 -2.37 55.20
CA SER A 468 1.53 -1.92 55.78
C SER A 468 0.40 -2.56 55.00
N TRP A 469 -0.64 -3.02 55.67
CA TRP A 469 -1.80 -3.67 55.05
C TRP A 469 -3.07 -2.88 55.39
N ASP A 470 -3.77 -2.38 54.38
CA ASP A 470 -5.15 -1.93 54.53
C ASP A 470 -6.05 -3.04 53.97
N PHE A 471 -7.07 -3.43 54.74
CA PHE A 471 -8.02 -4.47 54.40
C PHE A 471 -9.38 -3.92 53.96
N GLY A 472 -9.58 -2.59 54.00
CA GLY A 472 -10.82 -1.90 53.60
C GLY A 472 -12.02 -2.10 54.54
N ASP A 473 -12.02 -3.15 55.36
CA ASP A 473 -13.10 -3.51 56.31
C ASP A 473 -13.02 -2.78 57.67
N GLY A 474 -11.94 -2.03 57.90
CA GLY A 474 -11.68 -1.34 59.17
C GLY A 474 -11.02 -2.22 60.25
N SER A 475 -10.50 -3.40 59.90
CA SER A 475 -9.65 -4.21 60.78
C SER A 475 -8.26 -3.58 60.99
N ALA A 476 -7.49 -4.13 61.95
CA ALA A 476 -6.30 -3.45 62.48
C ALA A 476 -5.03 -3.67 61.64
N VAL A 477 -4.48 -2.58 61.11
CA VAL A 477 -3.18 -2.50 60.42
C VAL A 477 -2.02 -2.83 61.37
N SER A 478 -0.99 -3.53 60.89
CA SER A 478 0.24 -3.82 61.64
C SER A 478 1.35 -2.75 61.46
N ASP A 479 2.19 -2.62 62.48
CA ASP A 479 3.08 -1.47 62.71
C ASP A 479 4.19 -1.27 61.64
N GLY A 480 4.24 -0.07 61.04
CA GLY A 480 5.33 0.38 60.17
C GLY A 480 5.58 1.90 60.22
N LYS A 481 6.84 2.33 60.08
CA LYS A 481 7.23 3.75 59.93
C LYS A 481 7.98 3.96 58.60
N PRO A 482 7.91 5.15 57.99
CA PRO A 482 8.26 5.35 56.59
C PRO A 482 9.77 5.43 56.31
N SER A 483 10.14 4.88 55.14
CA SER A 483 11.35 5.12 54.35
C SER A 483 10.92 5.43 52.89
N PRO A 484 11.81 5.76 51.93
CA PRO A 484 11.40 6.46 50.70
C PRO A 484 10.68 5.58 49.68
N GLY A 485 9.52 6.05 49.20
CA GLY A 485 8.79 5.47 48.06
C GLY A 485 7.76 4.40 48.46
N PRO A 486 6.45 4.67 48.39
CA PRO A 486 5.43 3.65 48.58
C PRO A 486 5.28 2.80 47.32
N GLY A 487 5.87 1.60 47.32
CA GLY A 487 5.38 0.51 46.48
C GLY A 487 3.99 0.08 46.99
N VAL A 488 3.01 -0.02 46.10
CA VAL A 488 1.63 -0.43 46.43
C VAL A 488 1.22 -1.60 45.55
N ALA A 489 0.63 -2.62 46.16
CA ALA A 489 0.02 -3.75 45.48
C ALA A 489 -1.28 -4.14 46.19
N THR A 490 -2.30 -4.50 45.43
CA THR A 490 -3.64 -4.86 45.91
C THR A 490 -3.90 -6.34 45.63
N VAL A 491 -4.64 -7.01 46.51
CA VAL A 491 -5.15 -8.36 46.25
C VAL A 491 -6.62 -8.44 46.66
N ASP A 492 -7.49 -8.55 45.66
CA ASP A 492 -8.94 -8.58 45.88
C ASP A 492 -9.39 -9.91 46.48
N ILE A 493 -10.29 -9.83 47.45
CA ILE A 493 -10.92 -10.96 48.13
C ILE A 493 -12.43 -10.90 47.89
N THR A 494 -13.01 -11.93 47.27
CA THR A 494 -14.47 -12.05 47.08
C THR A 494 -15.07 -12.97 48.15
N VAL A 495 -16.05 -12.51 48.92
CA VAL A 495 -16.75 -13.36 49.91
C VAL A 495 -18.21 -13.51 49.49
N GLY A 496 -18.65 -14.75 49.25
CA GLY A 496 -19.97 -15.08 48.69
C GLY A 496 -19.90 -15.77 47.32
N HIS A 497 -21.06 -16.10 46.76
CA HIS A 497 -21.19 -16.68 45.42
C HIS A 497 -21.18 -15.60 44.35
N ARG A 498 -20.84 -15.95 43.11
CA ARG A 498 -21.06 -15.08 41.95
C ARG A 498 -22.30 -15.57 41.21
N PRO A 499 -23.12 -14.67 40.64
CA PRO A 499 -24.31 -15.08 39.90
C PRO A 499 -23.89 -15.89 38.69
N VAL A 500 -24.70 -16.87 38.31
CA VAL A 500 -24.44 -17.73 37.15
C VAL A 500 -25.27 -17.22 35.97
N PRO A 501 -24.71 -16.39 35.07
CA PRO A 501 -25.37 -16.03 33.82
C PRO A 501 -25.42 -17.21 32.85
N LEU A 502 -26.46 -17.23 32.04
CA LEU A 502 -26.70 -18.17 30.96
C LEU A 502 -27.17 -17.41 29.72
N ILE A 503 -26.37 -17.45 28.65
CA ILE A 503 -26.80 -17.03 27.33
C ILE A 503 -27.67 -18.16 26.74
N THR A 504 -28.79 -17.78 26.13
CA THR A 504 -29.76 -18.69 25.49
C THR A 504 -29.94 -18.40 24.00
N ASP A 505 -29.58 -17.19 23.56
CA ASP A 505 -29.49 -16.76 22.17
C ASP A 505 -28.43 -15.62 22.12
N PRO A 506 -27.43 -15.64 21.21
CA PRO A 506 -27.08 -16.72 20.31
C PRO A 506 -26.57 -17.96 21.07
N VAL A 507 -26.50 -19.11 20.39
CA VAL A 507 -25.78 -20.29 20.91
C VAL A 507 -24.31 -20.23 20.52
N ASP A 508 -23.45 -20.90 21.29
CA ASP A 508 -22.02 -21.00 20.99
C ASP A 508 -21.78 -21.73 19.66
N GLY A 509 -20.97 -21.12 18.79
CA GLY A 509 -20.76 -21.57 17.41
C GLY A 509 -21.94 -21.30 16.47
N ALA A 510 -22.84 -20.36 16.79
CA ALA A 510 -23.86 -19.89 15.85
C ALA A 510 -23.22 -19.19 14.63
N GLU A 511 -23.79 -19.40 13.45
CA GLU A 511 -23.35 -18.76 12.21
C GLU A 511 -24.05 -17.41 11.97
N PHE A 512 -23.36 -16.41 11.40
CA PHE A 512 -23.94 -15.14 10.93
C PHE A 512 -23.61 -14.82 9.47
N ASP A 513 -24.53 -14.14 8.78
CA ASP A 513 -24.24 -13.33 7.58
C ASP A 513 -24.02 -11.87 8.00
N ALA A 514 -23.12 -11.15 7.34
CA ALA A 514 -22.81 -9.75 7.60
C ALA A 514 -24.03 -8.85 7.29
N GLY A 515 -24.43 -8.04 8.28
CA GLY A 515 -25.67 -7.27 8.28
C GLY A 515 -26.85 -7.95 9.01
N ASP A 516 -26.69 -9.19 9.51
CA ASP A 516 -27.72 -9.88 10.30
C ASP A 516 -28.03 -9.16 11.62
N ALA A 517 -29.31 -9.17 12.00
CA ALA A 517 -29.78 -8.69 13.29
C ALA A 517 -29.73 -9.81 14.34
N LEU A 518 -28.60 -9.94 15.05
CA LEU A 518 -28.40 -10.91 16.12
C LEU A 518 -29.21 -10.53 17.37
N THR A 519 -29.91 -11.51 17.95
CA THR A 519 -30.68 -11.37 19.19
C THR A 519 -29.82 -11.81 20.38
N LEU A 520 -29.84 -11.01 21.45
CA LEU A 520 -29.14 -11.25 22.70
C LEU A 520 -30.16 -11.62 23.79
N ALA A 521 -30.33 -12.89 24.10
CA ALA A 521 -31.27 -13.36 25.12
C ALA A 521 -30.58 -14.26 26.13
N GLY A 522 -30.75 -13.95 27.41
CA GLY A 522 -30.15 -14.70 28.52
C GLY A 522 -30.79 -14.38 29.87
N SER A 523 -30.35 -15.10 30.89
CA SER A 523 -30.80 -14.95 32.28
C SER A 523 -29.62 -15.14 33.23
N ALA A 524 -29.83 -14.91 34.53
CA ALA A 524 -28.88 -15.32 35.56
C ALA A 524 -29.60 -15.83 36.80
N THR A 525 -28.94 -16.74 37.52
CA THR A 525 -29.37 -17.21 38.84
C THR A 525 -28.22 -17.14 39.82
N ASP A 526 -28.48 -16.57 40.98
CA ASP A 526 -27.59 -16.57 42.13
C ASP A 526 -28.10 -17.55 43.23
N VAL A 527 -27.24 -17.88 44.20
CA VAL A 527 -27.56 -18.77 45.34
C VAL A 527 -28.29 -18.03 46.46
N GLU A 528 -27.96 -16.77 46.69
CA GLU A 528 -28.53 -15.92 47.73
C GLU A 528 -29.79 -15.18 47.23
N ASP A 529 -29.74 -14.56 46.05
CA ASP A 529 -30.87 -13.82 45.44
C ASP A 529 -31.85 -14.71 44.65
N GLY A 530 -31.39 -15.84 44.11
CA GLY A 530 -32.16 -16.65 43.16
C GLY A 530 -32.16 -16.05 41.73
N PRO A 531 -33.27 -16.13 40.97
CA PRO A 531 -33.32 -15.61 39.60
C PRO A 531 -33.22 -14.07 39.56
N LEU A 532 -32.14 -13.55 38.97
CA LEU A 532 -31.90 -12.12 38.86
C LEU A 532 -32.83 -11.45 37.84
N ALA A 533 -33.15 -10.18 38.09
CA ALA A 533 -33.97 -9.38 37.19
C ALA A 533 -33.20 -9.01 35.91
N ALA A 534 -33.90 -8.81 34.78
CA ALA A 534 -33.27 -8.40 33.53
C ALA A 534 -32.50 -7.07 33.64
N SER A 535 -32.88 -6.17 34.56
CA SER A 535 -32.16 -4.94 34.88
C SER A 535 -30.79 -5.13 35.54
N SER A 536 -30.51 -6.34 36.05
CA SER A 536 -29.22 -6.76 36.63
C SER A 536 -28.28 -7.39 35.59
N LEU A 537 -28.70 -7.44 34.32
CA LEU A 537 -27.96 -8.05 33.21
C LEU A 537 -27.40 -6.96 32.29
N THR A 538 -26.17 -7.12 31.83
CA THR A 538 -25.51 -6.24 30.85
C THR A 538 -24.73 -7.05 29.85
N TRP A 539 -24.92 -6.76 28.56
CA TRP A 539 -24.17 -7.39 27.47
C TRP A 539 -22.96 -6.54 27.08
N LYS A 540 -21.87 -7.24 26.74
CA LYS A 540 -20.73 -6.71 25.96
C LYS A 540 -20.56 -7.58 24.71
N VAL A 541 -20.14 -6.98 23.61
CA VAL A 541 -19.72 -7.68 22.39
C VAL A 541 -18.33 -7.21 22.01
N VAL A 542 -17.43 -8.16 21.76
CA VAL A 542 -16.09 -7.93 21.22
C VAL A 542 -16.08 -8.49 19.80
N PHE A 543 -15.60 -7.69 18.85
CA PHE A 543 -15.28 -8.16 17.50
C PHE A 543 -13.84 -8.64 17.50
N HIS A 544 -13.61 -9.87 17.05
CA HIS A 544 -12.30 -10.48 16.90
C HIS A 544 -12.00 -10.58 15.41
N HIS A 545 -10.73 -10.38 15.03
CA HIS A 545 -10.26 -10.74 13.69
C HIS A 545 -8.77 -11.05 13.69
N ALA A 546 -8.39 -12.06 12.90
CA ALA A 546 -7.07 -12.67 12.90
C ALA A 546 -6.55 -12.97 14.33
N ASP A 547 -5.54 -12.23 14.81
CA ASP A 547 -4.92 -12.40 16.12
C ASP A 547 -5.32 -11.36 17.18
N HIS A 548 -6.22 -10.41 16.85
CA HIS A 548 -6.55 -9.30 17.74
C HIS A 548 -8.04 -8.94 17.79
N THR A 549 -8.39 -7.93 18.61
CA THR A 549 -9.77 -7.64 19.00
C THR A 549 -10.09 -6.15 19.08
N HIS A 550 -11.34 -5.82 18.81
CA HIS A 550 -11.93 -4.48 18.83
C HIS A 550 -13.22 -4.48 19.68
N PRO A 551 -13.46 -3.47 20.54
CA PRO A 551 -14.75 -3.31 21.20
C PRO A 551 -15.86 -3.06 20.17
N PHE A 552 -16.96 -3.82 20.24
CA PHE A 552 -18.11 -3.64 19.32
C PHE A 552 -19.33 -3.06 20.06
N LEU A 553 -19.61 -3.54 21.27
CA LEU A 553 -20.59 -2.96 22.19
C LEU A 553 -20.08 -3.11 23.62
N ASP A 554 -19.77 -2.02 24.34
CA ASP A 554 -19.17 -2.15 25.68
C ASP A 554 -20.16 -2.43 26.82
N ALA A 555 -21.38 -1.88 26.77
CA ALA A 555 -22.40 -2.09 27.81
C ALA A 555 -23.84 -1.84 27.31
N LEU A 556 -24.62 -2.90 27.12
CA LEU A 556 -26.03 -2.84 26.76
C LEU A 556 -26.89 -3.53 27.85
N PRO A 557 -27.61 -2.77 28.71
CA PRO A 557 -28.33 -3.34 29.85
C PRO A 557 -29.68 -3.95 29.45
N GLY A 558 -30.09 -5.04 30.10
CA GLY A 558 -31.37 -5.71 29.86
C GLY A 558 -31.27 -7.06 29.15
N SER A 559 -32.39 -7.78 29.10
CA SER A 559 -32.56 -9.02 28.33
C SER A 559 -34.05 -9.20 27.99
N PRO A 560 -34.43 -9.52 26.74
CA PRO A 560 -33.57 -9.61 25.56
C PRO A 560 -33.11 -8.23 25.05
N GLN A 561 -32.06 -8.25 24.23
CA GLN A 561 -31.49 -7.14 23.48
C GLN A 561 -31.12 -7.60 22.05
N GLY A 562 -30.44 -6.79 21.24
CA GLY A 562 -29.96 -7.21 19.93
C GLY A 562 -29.08 -6.15 19.24
N PHE A 563 -28.35 -6.57 18.20
CA PHE A 563 -27.47 -5.71 17.41
C PHE A 563 -27.41 -6.16 15.94
N ALA A 564 -26.91 -5.30 15.05
CA ALA A 564 -26.64 -5.68 13.66
C ALA A 564 -25.14 -5.93 13.47
N THR A 565 -24.76 -7.05 12.86
CA THR A 565 -23.36 -7.32 12.49
C THR A 565 -22.89 -6.33 11.42
N ALA A 566 -21.60 -6.00 11.43
CA ALA A 566 -20.98 -5.18 10.40
C ALA A 566 -21.12 -5.83 9.00
N ASN A 567 -21.28 -4.99 7.98
CA ASN A 567 -21.27 -5.36 6.57
C ASN A 567 -20.42 -4.41 5.70
N THR A 568 -19.58 -3.59 6.35
CA THR A 568 -18.70 -2.56 5.80
C THR A 568 -17.55 -2.35 6.80
N GLY A 569 -16.38 -1.91 6.33
CA GLY A 569 -15.16 -1.85 7.16
C GLY A 569 -14.33 -3.11 6.95
N GLU A 570 -14.08 -3.90 7.99
CA GLU A 570 -13.28 -5.12 7.90
C GLU A 570 -13.82 -6.11 6.86
N THR A 571 -12.93 -6.68 6.04
CA THR A 571 -13.28 -7.56 4.90
C THR A 571 -12.58 -8.92 4.89
N ASP A 572 -11.66 -9.17 5.82
CA ASP A 572 -11.04 -10.48 6.00
C ASP A 572 -12.10 -11.55 6.42
N PRO A 573 -11.97 -12.81 5.99
CA PRO A 573 -12.88 -13.89 6.40
C PRO A 573 -12.64 -14.44 7.83
N ASP A 574 -11.48 -14.22 8.45
CA ASP A 574 -11.11 -14.72 9.80
C ASP A 574 -11.56 -13.75 10.91
N VAL A 575 -12.87 -13.47 10.93
CA VAL A 575 -13.55 -12.59 11.89
C VAL A 575 -14.50 -13.37 12.79
N TRP A 576 -14.83 -12.91 13.99
CA TRP A 576 -15.97 -13.44 14.78
C TRP A 576 -16.46 -12.44 15.85
N TYR A 577 -17.63 -12.68 16.41
CA TYR A 577 -18.15 -11.92 17.56
C TYR A 577 -18.14 -12.77 18.82
N GLU A 578 -17.46 -12.29 19.86
CA GLU A 578 -17.60 -12.81 21.22
C GLU A 578 -18.70 -12.03 21.94
N VAL A 579 -19.79 -12.73 22.28
CA VAL A 579 -20.95 -12.18 22.98
C VAL A 579 -20.85 -12.53 24.45
N ILE A 580 -20.67 -11.51 25.31
CA ILE A 580 -20.43 -11.63 26.75
C ILE A 580 -21.67 -11.15 27.50
N LEU A 581 -22.18 -11.97 28.42
CA LEU A 581 -23.25 -11.63 29.35
C LEU A 581 -22.71 -11.52 30.77
N SER A 582 -22.80 -10.32 31.34
CA SER A 582 -22.51 -10.01 32.73
C SER A 582 -23.81 -9.91 33.54
N ALA A 583 -23.78 -10.43 34.77
CA ALA A 583 -24.86 -10.33 35.74
C ALA A 583 -24.32 -9.83 37.10
N VAL A 584 -25.08 -8.98 37.78
CA VAL A 584 -24.72 -8.41 39.10
C VAL A 584 -25.84 -8.67 40.12
N ASP A 585 -25.49 -9.25 41.27
CA ASP A 585 -26.42 -9.54 42.37
C ASP A 585 -26.60 -8.35 43.35
N SER A 586 -27.34 -8.57 44.45
CA SER A 586 -27.62 -7.57 45.48
C SER A 586 -26.45 -7.29 46.44
N ASP A 587 -25.46 -8.19 46.52
CA ASP A 587 -24.18 -7.99 47.23
C ASP A 587 -23.09 -7.38 46.31
N HIS A 588 -23.47 -6.99 45.09
CA HIS A 588 -22.65 -6.37 44.05
C HIS A 588 -21.55 -7.27 43.45
N MET A 589 -21.61 -8.59 43.61
CA MET A 589 -20.70 -9.49 42.92
C MET A 589 -21.12 -9.68 41.46
N THR A 590 -20.13 -9.77 40.58
CA THR A 590 -20.35 -9.93 39.13
C THR A 590 -19.97 -11.34 38.68
N GLY A 591 -20.86 -11.96 37.90
CA GLY A 591 -20.59 -13.20 37.17
C GLY A 591 -20.72 -12.98 35.67
N THR A 592 -19.92 -13.68 34.87
CA THR A 592 -19.81 -13.49 33.42
C THR A 592 -19.80 -14.82 32.68
N THR A 593 -20.43 -14.87 31.51
CA THR A 593 -20.29 -15.98 30.56
C THR A 593 -20.22 -15.44 29.13
N ALA A 594 -19.66 -16.20 28.19
CA ALA A 594 -19.48 -15.79 26.80
C ALA A 594 -19.80 -16.91 25.82
N VAL A 595 -20.13 -16.55 24.57
CA VAL A 595 -20.30 -17.44 23.42
C VAL A 595 -19.70 -16.81 22.17
N ALA A 596 -19.20 -17.63 21.24
CA ALA A 596 -18.70 -17.17 19.94
C ALA A 596 -19.78 -17.28 18.84
N VAL A 597 -19.86 -16.28 17.97
CA VAL A 597 -20.69 -16.24 16.76
C VAL A 597 -19.77 -16.08 15.55
N VAL A 598 -19.78 -17.05 14.65
CA VAL A 598 -18.79 -17.21 13.56
C VAL A 598 -19.38 -16.89 12.18
N PRO A 599 -18.58 -16.38 11.23
CA PRO A 599 -19.08 -15.97 9.92
C PRO A 599 -19.36 -17.17 9.04
N ARG A 600 -20.41 -17.05 8.21
CA ARG A 600 -20.52 -17.81 6.97
C ARG A 600 -19.68 -17.13 5.90
N THR A 601 -18.84 -17.89 5.20
CA THR A 601 -17.92 -17.37 4.18
C THR A 601 -18.21 -17.93 2.78
N VAL A 602 -17.76 -17.20 1.76
CA VAL A 602 -17.99 -17.49 0.34
C VAL A 602 -16.81 -17.05 -0.52
N ASP A 603 -16.50 -17.79 -1.57
CA ASP A 603 -15.50 -17.39 -2.56
C ASP A 603 -16.10 -16.50 -3.66
N LEU A 604 -15.51 -15.32 -3.83
CA LEU A 604 -15.70 -14.42 -4.98
C LEU A 604 -14.53 -14.60 -5.95
N THR A 605 -14.81 -14.88 -7.22
CA THR A 605 -13.80 -15.01 -8.29
C THR A 605 -13.91 -13.83 -9.26
N PHE A 606 -12.79 -13.19 -9.59
CA PHE A 606 -12.74 -12.03 -10.46
C PHE A 606 -12.01 -12.34 -11.76
N GLU A 607 -12.62 -11.99 -12.90
CA GLU A 607 -12.11 -12.21 -14.25
C GLU A 607 -12.23 -10.95 -15.11
N THR A 608 -11.48 -10.89 -16.23
CA THR A 608 -11.69 -9.87 -17.26
C THR A 608 -11.85 -10.46 -18.66
N THR A 609 -12.47 -9.72 -19.57
CA THR A 609 -12.52 -10.02 -21.00
C THR A 609 -12.09 -8.78 -21.80
N PRO A 610 -10.91 -8.75 -22.45
CA PRO A 610 -9.86 -9.77 -22.46
C PRO A 610 -9.29 -10.12 -21.06
N PRO A 611 -8.82 -11.35 -20.83
CA PRO A 611 -8.26 -11.78 -19.54
C PRO A 611 -6.88 -11.17 -19.28
N GLY A 612 -6.49 -11.08 -18.00
CA GLY A 612 -5.19 -10.52 -17.59
C GLY A 612 -5.18 -9.00 -17.48
N PHE A 613 -6.34 -8.37 -17.37
CA PHE A 613 -6.45 -6.95 -17.01
C PHE A 613 -6.69 -6.80 -15.51
N GLY A 614 -6.34 -5.62 -14.99
CA GLY A 614 -6.57 -5.26 -13.60
C GLY A 614 -8.03 -4.91 -13.33
N VAL A 615 -8.47 -5.22 -12.11
CA VAL A 615 -9.69 -4.71 -11.48
C VAL A 615 -9.31 -4.24 -10.08
N THR A 616 -10.10 -3.36 -9.47
CA THR A 616 -9.96 -3.03 -8.05
C THR A 616 -10.99 -3.78 -7.21
N LEU A 617 -10.59 -4.15 -5.98
CA LEU A 617 -11.44 -4.70 -4.94
C LEU A 617 -11.13 -3.91 -3.65
N ASP A 618 -12.16 -3.28 -3.09
CA ASP A 618 -12.12 -2.47 -1.87
C ASP A 618 -11.06 -1.34 -1.90
N GLY A 619 -10.74 -0.87 -3.12
CA GLY A 619 -9.69 0.11 -3.41
C GLY A 619 -8.47 -0.52 -4.11
N GLU A 620 -8.09 -1.73 -3.70
CA GLU A 620 -6.80 -2.34 -4.05
C GLU A 620 -6.75 -2.96 -5.46
N PRO A 621 -5.64 -2.79 -6.22
CA PRO A 621 -5.54 -3.21 -7.61
C PRO A 621 -5.04 -4.65 -7.78
N HIS A 622 -5.91 -5.55 -8.23
CA HIS A 622 -5.58 -6.96 -8.47
C HIS A 622 -5.55 -7.32 -9.97
N LEU A 623 -4.60 -8.17 -10.36
CA LEU A 623 -4.55 -8.77 -11.70
C LEU A 623 -5.45 -10.02 -11.77
N THR A 624 -6.25 -10.14 -12.82
CA THR A 624 -7.16 -11.29 -13.01
C THR A 624 -6.53 -12.45 -13.82
N PRO A 625 -6.98 -13.70 -13.62
CA PRO A 625 -7.99 -14.12 -12.65
C PRO A 625 -7.43 -14.29 -11.22
N PHE A 626 -8.21 -13.88 -10.23
CA PHE A 626 -7.96 -14.17 -8.82
C PHE A 626 -9.27 -14.54 -8.11
N ALA A 627 -9.17 -15.05 -6.89
CA ALA A 627 -10.31 -15.29 -6.02
C ALA A 627 -9.99 -14.85 -4.60
N VAL A 628 -11.02 -14.44 -3.86
CA VAL A 628 -10.98 -13.99 -2.47
C VAL A 628 -12.11 -14.67 -1.71
N THR A 629 -11.85 -15.08 -0.47
CA THR A 629 -12.90 -15.55 0.44
C THR A 629 -13.41 -14.35 1.23
N SER A 630 -14.73 -14.17 1.30
CA SER A 630 -15.41 -13.05 1.97
C SER A 630 -16.47 -13.59 2.93
N VAL A 631 -16.79 -12.84 3.98
CA VAL A 631 -18.01 -13.07 4.77
C VAL A 631 -19.23 -12.85 3.86
N VAL A 632 -20.23 -13.74 3.92
CA VAL A 632 -21.50 -13.61 3.20
C VAL A 632 -22.26 -12.39 3.72
N GLY A 633 -22.90 -11.62 2.85
CA GLY A 633 -23.58 -10.36 3.20
C GLY A 633 -22.66 -9.13 3.25
N MET A 634 -21.33 -9.32 3.25
CA MET A 634 -20.36 -8.22 3.26
C MET A 634 -20.50 -7.39 1.97
N LEU A 635 -20.45 -6.06 2.10
CA LEU A 635 -20.38 -5.16 0.96
C LEU A 635 -18.93 -5.03 0.52
N ARG A 636 -18.67 -5.26 -0.77
CA ARG A 636 -17.35 -5.14 -1.41
C ARG A 636 -17.43 -4.10 -2.51
N GLN A 637 -16.56 -3.09 -2.51
CA GLN A 637 -16.46 -2.13 -3.61
C GLN A 637 -15.61 -2.73 -4.73
N ILE A 638 -16.14 -2.80 -5.96
CA ILE A 638 -15.40 -3.35 -7.11
C ILE A 638 -15.30 -2.33 -8.24
N GLY A 639 -14.14 -2.27 -8.89
CA GLY A 639 -13.86 -1.33 -9.98
C GLY A 639 -13.19 -1.99 -11.18
N ALA A 640 -13.52 -1.54 -12.38
CA ALA A 640 -12.95 -2.03 -13.63
C ALA A 640 -12.29 -0.88 -14.43
N PRO A 641 -11.22 -0.25 -13.90
CA PRO A 641 -10.56 0.89 -14.56
C PRO A 641 -10.02 0.48 -15.95
N PRO A 642 -10.44 1.14 -17.05
CA PRO A 642 -10.07 0.74 -18.40
C PRO A 642 -8.56 0.83 -18.68
N PRO A 643 -7.90 -0.28 -19.09
CA PRO A 643 -6.51 -0.24 -19.53
C PRO A 643 -6.33 0.69 -20.73
N ALA A 644 -5.15 1.32 -20.84
CA ALA A 644 -4.88 2.41 -21.77
C ALA A 644 -5.40 2.15 -23.21
N GLY A 645 -6.43 2.91 -23.59
CA GLY A 645 -7.06 2.87 -24.91
C GLY A 645 -8.32 1.99 -25.04
N TYR A 646 -8.60 1.13 -24.06
CA TYR A 646 -9.88 0.41 -23.95
C TYR A 646 -10.95 1.31 -23.31
N THR A 647 -12.21 0.86 -23.36
CA THR A 647 -13.32 1.42 -22.57
C THR A 647 -14.04 0.29 -21.85
N PHE A 648 -14.46 0.50 -20.61
CA PHE A 648 -15.34 -0.43 -19.91
C PHE A 648 -16.62 -0.68 -20.71
N ALA A 649 -17.10 -1.92 -20.72
CA ALA A 649 -18.27 -2.35 -21.48
C ALA A 649 -19.38 -2.98 -20.62
N GLY A 650 -19.12 -3.25 -19.34
CA GLY A 650 -20.06 -3.85 -18.39
C GLY A 650 -19.43 -4.95 -17.54
N TRP A 651 -19.91 -5.10 -16.30
CA TRP A 651 -19.68 -6.28 -15.47
C TRP A 651 -20.71 -7.38 -15.80
N SER A 652 -20.42 -8.62 -15.42
CA SER A 652 -21.29 -9.79 -15.66
C SER A 652 -22.61 -9.77 -14.87
N ASP A 653 -22.70 -8.97 -13.81
CA ASP A 653 -23.92 -8.68 -13.04
C ASP A 653 -24.73 -7.49 -13.60
N GLY A 654 -24.15 -6.71 -14.52
CA GLY A 654 -24.73 -5.49 -15.09
C GLY A 654 -24.42 -4.19 -14.33
N GLY A 655 -23.49 -4.21 -13.37
CA GLY A 655 -23.06 -3.04 -12.60
C GLY A 655 -22.28 -1.98 -13.39
N ALA A 656 -22.07 -0.83 -12.74
CA ALA A 656 -21.28 0.29 -13.28
C ALA A 656 -19.76 0.01 -13.20
N GLU A 657 -18.94 0.83 -13.86
CA GLU A 657 -17.48 0.66 -13.93
C GLU A 657 -16.86 0.45 -12.55
N THR A 658 -17.23 1.31 -11.59
CA THR A 658 -17.07 1.08 -10.14
C THR A 658 -18.44 1.04 -9.48
N HIS A 659 -18.69 0.05 -8.62
CA HIS A 659 -19.89 -0.08 -7.81
C HIS A 659 -19.69 -1.04 -6.63
N VAL A 660 -20.62 -1.08 -5.69
CA VAL A 660 -20.62 -2.02 -4.56
C VAL A 660 -21.43 -3.27 -4.90
N VAL A 661 -20.87 -4.45 -4.63
CA VAL A 661 -21.55 -5.75 -4.65
C VAL A 661 -21.71 -6.30 -3.25
N THR A 662 -22.70 -7.16 -3.04
CA THR A 662 -22.89 -7.90 -1.77
C THR A 662 -22.42 -9.34 -1.95
N ALA A 663 -21.57 -9.83 -1.05
CA ALA A 663 -21.10 -11.21 -1.05
C ALA A 663 -22.30 -12.19 -0.92
N PRO A 664 -22.55 -13.06 -1.93
CA PRO A 664 -23.74 -13.91 -1.97
C PRO A 664 -23.60 -15.16 -1.09
N PRO A 665 -24.68 -15.87 -0.73
CA PRO A 665 -24.62 -17.11 0.05
C PRO A 665 -24.09 -18.34 -0.72
N THR A 666 -23.58 -18.17 -1.94
CA THR A 666 -23.03 -19.23 -2.81
C THR A 666 -21.96 -18.66 -3.74
N PRO A 667 -20.82 -19.33 -4.00
CA PRO A 667 -19.71 -18.78 -4.79
C PRO A 667 -20.11 -18.17 -6.14
N GLN A 668 -19.52 -17.01 -6.47
CA GLN A 668 -19.85 -16.22 -7.64
C GLN A 668 -18.60 -15.79 -8.41
N THR A 669 -18.71 -15.78 -9.74
CA THR A 669 -17.72 -15.19 -10.65
C THR A 669 -18.21 -13.84 -11.17
N LEU A 670 -17.36 -12.83 -11.09
CA LEU A 670 -17.58 -11.46 -11.56
C LEU A 670 -16.59 -11.15 -12.68
N THR A 671 -17.08 -10.95 -13.90
CA THR A 671 -16.26 -10.73 -15.09
C THR A 671 -16.43 -9.29 -15.61
N ALA A 672 -15.37 -8.49 -15.62
CA ALA A 672 -15.38 -7.17 -16.24
C ALA A 672 -15.06 -7.26 -17.75
N ALA A 673 -15.95 -6.75 -18.60
CA ALA A 673 -15.76 -6.69 -20.04
C ALA A 673 -15.20 -5.33 -20.49
N PHE A 674 -14.22 -5.35 -21.39
CA PHE A 674 -13.57 -4.17 -21.95
C PHE A 674 -13.66 -4.16 -23.48
N ALA A 675 -14.23 -3.09 -24.04
CA ALA A 675 -14.27 -2.87 -25.47
C ALA A 675 -12.94 -2.27 -25.96
N ALA A 676 -12.33 -2.93 -26.96
CA ALA A 676 -11.16 -2.40 -27.66
C ALA A 676 -11.54 -1.21 -28.56
N PRO A 677 -10.66 -0.21 -28.74
CA PRO A 677 -10.95 0.95 -29.58
C PRO A 677 -10.98 0.58 -31.07
N PRO A 678 -11.68 1.36 -31.92
CA PRO A 678 -11.62 1.19 -33.37
C PRO A 678 -10.17 1.30 -33.87
N LEU A 679 -9.64 0.18 -34.39
CA LEU A 679 -8.21 0.04 -34.69
C LEU A 679 -7.72 0.88 -35.89
N GLY A 680 -8.63 1.44 -36.68
CA GLY A 680 -8.35 2.31 -37.83
C GLY A 680 -9.03 3.68 -37.76
N LEU A 681 -8.72 4.55 -38.71
CA LEU A 681 -9.32 5.88 -38.83
C LEU A 681 -10.76 5.81 -39.34
N VAL A 682 -11.62 6.67 -38.80
CA VAL A 682 -13.05 6.73 -39.13
C VAL A 682 -13.28 7.26 -40.55
N ASP A 683 -12.45 8.21 -41.01
CA ASP A 683 -12.47 8.66 -42.41
C ASP A 683 -11.70 7.66 -43.32
N PRO A 684 -12.36 7.04 -44.32
CA PRO A 684 -11.69 6.18 -45.28
C PRO A 684 -10.63 6.87 -46.14
N ALA A 685 -10.66 8.20 -46.34
CA ALA A 685 -9.61 8.91 -47.07
C ALA A 685 -8.32 9.01 -46.23
N ALA A 686 -8.39 9.50 -45.00
CA ALA A 686 -7.28 9.52 -44.05
C ALA A 686 -6.74 8.10 -43.78
N ALA A 687 -7.61 7.10 -43.63
CA ALA A 687 -7.20 5.70 -43.45
C ALA A 687 -6.35 5.16 -44.62
N ARG A 688 -6.73 5.50 -45.87
CA ARG A 688 -5.94 5.18 -47.08
C ARG A 688 -4.64 5.98 -47.16
N ALA A 689 -4.65 7.25 -46.74
CA ALA A 689 -3.45 8.08 -46.69
C ALA A 689 -2.43 7.54 -45.67
N ALA A 690 -2.88 7.18 -44.45
CA ALA A 690 -2.05 6.55 -43.43
C ALA A 690 -1.43 5.23 -43.96
N ALA A 691 -2.24 4.34 -44.55
CA ALA A 691 -1.76 3.09 -45.14
C ALA A 691 -0.80 3.27 -46.33
N ALA A 692 -0.80 4.42 -47.01
CA ALA A 692 0.15 4.78 -48.07
C ALA A 692 1.44 5.39 -47.50
N CYS A 693 1.32 6.26 -46.50
CA CYS A 693 2.42 6.89 -45.77
C CYS A 693 3.26 5.86 -45.02
N GLN A 694 2.64 4.99 -44.23
CA GLN A 694 3.32 3.97 -43.42
C GLN A 694 4.17 3.03 -44.29
N ARG A 695 3.63 2.64 -45.46
CA ARG A 695 4.35 1.86 -46.46
C ARG A 695 5.48 2.65 -47.14
N ALA A 696 5.43 3.98 -47.16
CA ALA A 696 6.54 4.80 -47.67
C ALA A 696 7.71 4.78 -46.68
N ILE A 697 7.42 4.95 -45.38
CA ILE A 697 8.39 4.96 -44.29
C ILE A 697 9.10 3.60 -44.20
N GLY A 698 8.40 2.49 -43.95
CA GLY A 698 9.04 1.17 -43.74
C GLY A 698 9.90 0.69 -44.92
N ARG A 699 9.53 1.02 -46.17
CA ARG A 699 10.39 0.73 -47.34
C ARG A 699 11.64 1.60 -47.41
N ALA A 700 11.57 2.84 -46.92
CA ALA A 700 12.72 3.74 -46.87
C ALA A 700 13.66 3.37 -45.70
N THR A 701 13.12 3.04 -44.52
CA THR A 701 13.85 2.40 -43.41
C THR A 701 14.66 1.20 -43.91
N ALA A 702 14.01 0.19 -44.48
CA ALA A 702 14.70 -1.02 -44.92
C ALA A 702 15.75 -0.71 -46.01
N ALA A 703 15.56 0.33 -46.82
CA ALA A 703 16.57 0.80 -47.77
C ALA A 703 17.78 1.46 -47.08
N VAL A 704 17.56 2.27 -46.04
CA VAL A 704 18.64 2.85 -45.20
C VAL A 704 19.41 1.75 -44.48
N VAL A 705 18.75 0.83 -43.78
CA VAL A 705 19.39 -0.29 -43.07
C VAL A 705 20.30 -1.10 -44.01
N ARG A 706 19.78 -1.54 -45.16
CA ARG A 706 20.58 -2.27 -46.18
C ARG A 706 21.72 -1.43 -46.76
N ALA A 707 21.52 -0.14 -47.00
CA ALA A 707 22.53 0.72 -47.58
C ALA A 707 23.68 1.00 -46.59
N THR A 708 23.36 1.22 -45.32
CA THR A 708 24.31 1.46 -44.22
C THR A 708 25.13 0.22 -43.91
N LEU A 709 24.49 -0.90 -43.56
CA LEU A 709 25.19 -2.15 -43.20
C LEU A 709 26.07 -2.67 -44.34
N THR A 710 25.54 -2.73 -45.57
CA THR A 710 26.38 -3.15 -46.72
C THR A 710 27.39 -2.10 -47.15
N GLY A 711 27.19 -0.82 -46.82
CA GLY A 711 28.13 0.28 -47.06
C GLY A 711 29.36 0.17 -46.16
N LEU A 712 29.12 0.09 -44.85
CA LEU A 712 30.13 -0.13 -43.83
C LEU A 712 30.87 -1.45 -44.05
N GLY A 713 30.13 -2.54 -44.32
CA GLY A 713 30.71 -3.85 -44.64
C GLY A 713 31.59 -3.84 -45.89
N ARG A 714 31.28 -3.04 -46.92
CA ARG A 714 32.18 -2.84 -48.07
C ARG A 714 33.42 -2.01 -47.71
N CYS A 715 33.27 -1.01 -46.84
CA CYS A 715 34.35 -0.17 -46.36
C CYS A 715 35.35 -0.95 -45.51
N THR A 716 34.94 -1.53 -44.37
CA THR A 716 35.86 -2.19 -43.43
C THR A 716 36.58 -3.35 -44.09
N ASN A 717 35.88 -4.18 -44.87
CA ASN A 717 36.51 -5.29 -45.60
C ASN A 717 37.54 -4.83 -46.64
N ALA A 718 37.48 -3.59 -47.16
CA ALA A 718 38.52 -3.06 -48.03
C ALA A 718 39.81 -2.73 -47.27
N ILE A 719 39.69 -2.10 -46.10
CA ILE A 719 40.86 -1.68 -45.29
C ILE A 719 41.44 -2.90 -44.55
N GLN A 720 40.58 -3.79 -44.04
CA GLN A 720 40.95 -5.04 -43.36
C GLN A 720 41.79 -5.94 -44.28
N ARG A 721 41.35 -6.18 -45.52
CA ARG A 721 42.15 -6.92 -46.52
C ARG A 721 43.50 -6.26 -46.79
N CYS A 722 43.54 -4.92 -46.80
CA CYS A 722 44.77 -4.17 -47.04
C CYS A 722 45.79 -4.38 -45.92
N ILE A 723 45.39 -4.14 -44.67
CA ILE A 723 46.21 -4.33 -43.46
C ILE A 723 46.69 -5.79 -43.36
N GLN A 724 45.84 -6.75 -43.69
CA GLN A 724 46.14 -8.19 -43.61
C GLN A 724 47.05 -8.74 -44.73
N SER A 725 47.00 -8.16 -45.94
CA SER A 725 47.63 -8.76 -47.14
C SER A 725 48.75 -7.91 -47.75
N HIS A 726 48.78 -6.62 -47.44
CA HIS A 726 49.61 -5.61 -48.10
C HIS A 726 50.10 -4.53 -47.12
N ARG A 727 50.41 -4.91 -45.86
CA ARG A 727 50.78 -4.01 -44.76
C ARG A 727 51.87 -2.99 -45.13
N ASP A 728 52.84 -3.43 -45.92
CA ASP A 728 54.02 -2.62 -46.30
C ASP A 728 53.82 -1.79 -47.59
N ASP A 729 52.63 -1.84 -48.22
CA ASP A 729 52.27 -1.03 -49.38
C ASP A 729 51.39 0.17 -48.99
N PRO A 730 51.94 1.41 -48.90
CA PRO A 730 51.16 2.59 -48.56
C PRO A 730 50.10 2.96 -49.63
N THR A 731 50.23 2.49 -50.88
CA THR A 731 49.25 2.77 -51.94
C THR A 731 47.97 1.95 -51.79
N CYS A 732 48.05 0.81 -51.08
CA CYS A 732 46.91 -0.03 -50.78
C CYS A 732 45.90 0.68 -49.86
N LEU A 733 46.34 1.39 -48.81
CA LEU A 733 45.43 2.12 -47.91
C LEU A 733 44.73 3.29 -48.61
N VAL A 734 45.41 3.98 -49.54
CA VAL A 734 44.79 5.00 -50.41
C VAL A 734 43.66 4.39 -51.25
N SER A 735 43.90 3.20 -51.82
CA SER A 735 42.90 2.45 -52.58
C SER A 735 41.72 2.00 -51.71
N ALA A 736 41.98 1.56 -50.48
CA ALA A 736 40.95 1.19 -49.52
C ALA A 736 40.09 2.39 -49.06
N ARG A 737 40.71 3.56 -48.79
CA ARG A 737 40.01 4.82 -48.47
C ARG A 737 39.07 5.22 -49.61
N ALA A 738 39.51 5.12 -50.87
CA ALA A 738 38.68 5.44 -52.03
C ALA A 738 37.46 4.50 -52.18
N VAL A 739 37.63 3.20 -51.91
CA VAL A 739 36.51 2.23 -51.89
C VAL A 739 35.54 2.53 -50.74
N CYS A 740 36.08 2.82 -49.55
CA CYS A 740 35.28 3.14 -48.37
C CYS A 740 34.46 4.43 -48.56
N ALA A 741 35.08 5.54 -48.96
CA ALA A 741 34.41 6.83 -49.18
C ALA A 741 33.26 6.70 -50.18
N LYS A 742 33.45 5.94 -51.28
CA LYS A 742 32.39 5.64 -52.25
C LYS A 742 31.24 4.82 -51.65
N ALA A 743 31.53 3.89 -50.74
CA ALA A 743 30.52 3.07 -50.07
C ALA A 743 29.71 3.88 -49.04
N LEU A 744 30.37 4.72 -48.22
CA LEU A 744 29.72 5.58 -47.24
C LEU A 744 28.87 6.68 -47.91
N ALA A 745 29.39 7.33 -48.96
CA ALA A 745 28.62 8.32 -49.73
C ALA A 745 27.35 7.73 -50.37
N ALA A 746 27.36 6.45 -50.75
CA ALA A 746 26.17 5.76 -51.24
C ALA A 746 25.14 5.44 -50.14
N ALA A 747 25.60 5.17 -48.91
CA ALA A 747 24.74 4.97 -47.74
C ALA A 747 24.10 6.31 -47.30
N ALA A 748 24.90 7.34 -47.04
CA ALA A 748 24.43 8.68 -46.69
C ALA A 748 23.52 9.27 -47.79
N GLY A 749 23.87 9.06 -49.06
CA GLY A 749 23.05 9.42 -50.22
C GLY A 749 21.78 8.57 -50.40
N THR A 750 21.54 7.56 -49.57
CA THR A 750 20.26 6.85 -49.44
C THR A 750 19.43 7.45 -48.30
N THR A 751 20.05 7.64 -47.12
CA THR A 751 19.47 8.33 -45.96
C THR A 751 18.92 9.72 -46.31
N ALA A 752 19.71 10.55 -46.99
CA ALA A 752 19.31 11.89 -47.43
C ALA A 752 18.17 11.92 -48.47
N LYS A 753 17.75 10.77 -49.04
CA LYS A 753 16.59 10.67 -49.93
C LYS A 753 15.29 10.31 -49.18
N LEU A 754 15.36 9.85 -47.93
CA LEU A 754 14.19 9.39 -47.18
C LEU A 754 13.10 10.47 -47.05
N PRO A 755 13.39 11.73 -46.65
CA PRO A 755 12.37 12.78 -46.61
C PRO A 755 11.68 13.03 -47.95
N ARG A 756 12.43 12.97 -49.06
CA ARG A 756 11.89 13.15 -50.42
C ARG A 756 11.07 11.95 -50.91
N ALA A 757 11.29 10.76 -50.34
CA ALA A 757 10.50 9.56 -50.63
C ALA A 757 9.21 9.46 -49.79
N VAL A 758 9.27 9.95 -48.55
CA VAL A 758 8.17 9.91 -47.56
C VAL A 758 7.19 11.06 -47.75
N ALA A 759 7.64 12.32 -47.77
CA ALA A 759 6.75 13.48 -47.70
C ALA A 759 5.61 13.53 -48.75
N PRO A 760 5.83 13.19 -50.05
CA PRO A 760 4.75 13.18 -51.04
C PRO A 760 3.66 12.10 -50.82
N ARG A 761 3.82 11.23 -49.81
CA ARG A 761 2.91 10.12 -49.48
C ARG A 761 2.29 10.26 -48.08
N CYS A 762 2.69 11.28 -47.34
CA CYS A 762 2.29 11.54 -45.96
C CYS A 762 1.65 12.93 -45.85
N PRO A 763 0.41 13.11 -46.35
CA PRO A 763 -0.31 14.36 -46.20
C PRO A 763 -0.64 14.60 -44.72
N ARG A 764 -0.55 15.84 -44.27
CA ARG A 764 -0.68 16.16 -42.84
C ARG A 764 -2.13 16.44 -42.45
N SER A 765 -2.70 15.55 -41.65
CA SER A 765 -3.87 15.82 -40.80
C SER A 765 -3.56 15.35 -39.37
N ALA A 766 -4.26 15.91 -38.38
CA ALA A 766 -4.11 15.48 -36.99
C ALA A 766 -4.47 13.99 -36.83
N ASP A 767 -5.54 13.54 -37.50
CA ASP A 767 -6.00 12.15 -37.49
C ASP A 767 -4.92 11.16 -37.96
N LEU A 768 -4.14 11.55 -38.99
CA LEU A 768 -3.11 10.70 -39.56
C LEU A 768 -1.91 10.54 -38.60
N MET A 769 -1.62 11.55 -37.78
CA MET A 769 -0.52 11.51 -36.80
C MET A 769 -0.92 10.88 -35.45
N ALA A 770 -2.22 10.93 -35.11
CA ALA A 770 -2.77 10.35 -33.88
C ALA A 770 -2.62 8.82 -33.80
N SER A 771 -2.83 8.26 -32.61
CA SER A 771 -2.70 6.82 -32.30
C SER A 771 -3.57 5.89 -33.15
N ARG A 772 -4.77 6.35 -33.58
CA ARG A 772 -5.63 5.61 -34.54
C ARG A 772 -5.12 5.66 -35.98
N GLY A 773 -4.27 6.64 -36.30
CA GLY A 773 -3.53 6.79 -37.54
C GLY A 773 -2.21 6.04 -37.47
N LEU A 774 -1.10 6.78 -37.55
CA LEU A 774 0.26 6.25 -37.54
C LEU A 774 0.91 6.19 -36.15
N ASP A 775 0.36 6.89 -35.15
CA ASP A 775 0.90 7.03 -33.79
C ASP A 775 2.28 7.72 -33.69
N TYR A 776 2.56 8.64 -34.61
CA TYR A 776 3.80 9.44 -34.57
C TYR A 776 3.72 10.63 -33.60
N ALA A 777 2.56 10.95 -33.03
CA ALA A 777 2.45 11.95 -31.95
C ALA A 777 3.30 11.54 -30.72
N THR A 778 3.23 10.26 -30.35
CA THR A 778 3.99 9.66 -29.24
C THR A 778 5.50 9.55 -29.55
N PHE A 779 5.86 9.53 -30.83
CA PHE A 779 7.25 9.46 -31.29
C PHE A 779 7.87 10.86 -31.51
N ALA A 780 7.06 11.90 -31.71
CA ALA A 780 7.53 13.27 -31.90
C ALA A 780 8.39 13.75 -30.72
N THR A 781 7.97 13.47 -29.48
CA THR A 781 8.72 13.81 -28.27
C THR A 781 10.11 13.15 -28.22
N GLN A 782 10.28 11.95 -28.80
CA GLN A 782 11.57 11.29 -28.94
C GLN A 782 12.46 11.99 -29.98
N CYS A 783 11.87 12.50 -31.06
CA CYS A 783 12.57 13.31 -32.07
C CYS A 783 13.02 14.67 -31.53
N ASP A 784 12.20 15.28 -30.68
CA ASP A 784 12.48 16.57 -30.05
C ASP A 784 13.64 16.44 -29.03
N ALA A 785 13.65 15.36 -28.24
CA ALA A 785 14.78 14.99 -27.38
C ALA A 785 16.08 14.70 -28.17
N ASP A 786 15.96 14.12 -29.37
CA ASP A 786 17.07 13.93 -30.32
C ASP A 786 17.56 15.24 -31.00
N GLY A 787 16.95 16.40 -30.69
CA GLY A 787 17.28 17.70 -31.28
C GLY A 787 16.75 17.89 -32.71
N THR A 788 15.83 17.03 -33.18
CA THR A 788 15.24 17.06 -34.52
C THR A 788 13.72 17.23 -34.45
N ALA A 789 13.27 18.48 -34.26
CA ALA A 789 11.85 18.82 -34.12
C ALA A 789 10.96 18.11 -35.16
N ALA A 790 9.99 17.32 -34.69
CA ALA A 790 9.04 16.61 -35.56
C ALA A 790 7.89 17.52 -36.08
N ASP A 791 8.12 18.83 -36.05
CA ASP A 791 7.19 19.91 -36.36
C ASP A 791 6.68 19.93 -37.81
N ASP A 792 7.27 19.16 -38.73
CA ASP A 792 6.62 18.79 -40.00
C ASP A 792 7.00 17.40 -40.52
N VAL A 793 6.45 17.03 -41.69
CA VAL A 793 6.67 15.71 -42.31
C VAL A 793 8.11 15.53 -42.82
N ALA A 794 8.83 16.62 -43.12
CA ALA A 794 10.26 16.58 -43.41
C ALA A 794 11.09 16.50 -42.13
N GLY A 795 10.69 17.17 -41.04
CA GLY A 795 11.28 17.05 -39.70
C GLY A 795 11.18 15.63 -39.15
N LEU A 796 9.97 15.06 -39.11
CA LEU A 796 9.73 13.65 -38.76
C LEU A 796 10.59 12.71 -39.61
N ALA A 797 10.62 12.91 -40.94
CA ALA A 797 11.42 12.08 -41.82
C ALA A 797 12.94 12.28 -41.63
N ALA A 798 13.40 13.45 -41.16
CA ALA A 798 14.79 13.69 -40.79
C ALA A 798 15.15 12.98 -39.47
N CYS A 799 14.29 13.05 -38.45
CA CYS A 799 14.40 12.30 -37.20
C CYS A 799 14.49 10.78 -37.46
N ILE A 800 13.53 10.22 -38.23
CA ILE A 800 13.57 8.82 -38.66
C ILE A 800 14.89 8.53 -39.38
N ALA A 801 15.28 9.33 -40.38
CA ALA A 801 16.53 9.13 -41.09
C ALA A 801 17.79 9.19 -40.19
N ARG A 802 17.79 9.96 -39.10
CA ARG A 802 18.86 10.00 -38.08
C ARG A 802 18.86 8.73 -37.22
N ARG A 803 17.74 8.39 -36.58
CA ARG A 803 17.61 7.22 -35.68
C ARG A 803 17.88 5.91 -36.44
N GLU A 804 17.29 5.72 -37.62
CA GLU A 804 17.50 4.55 -38.48
C GLU A 804 18.97 4.39 -38.90
N ARG A 805 19.66 5.50 -39.19
CA ARG A 805 21.11 5.50 -39.47
C ARG A 805 21.90 5.07 -38.24
N CYS A 806 21.65 5.68 -37.09
CA CYS A 806 22.40 5.42 -35.86
C CYS A 806 22.19 3.99 -35.32
N LEU A 807 20.96 3.47 -35.35
CA LEU A 807 20.66 2.07 -35.00
C LEU A 807 21.34 1.10 -35.99
N SER A 808 21.38 1.43 -37.29
CA SER A 808 22.12 0.64 -38.29
C SER A 808 23.65 0.70 -38.10
N GLU A 809 24.19 1.85 -37.68
CA GLU A 809 25.61 2.00 -37.35
C GLU A 809 25.97 1.21 -36.08
N ARG A 810 25.10 1.21 -35.05
CA ARG A 810 25.27 0.41 -33.82
C ARG A 810 25.20 -1.10 -34.08
N LEU A 811 24.25 -1.57 -34.90
CA LEU A 811 24.22 -2.96 -35.39
C LEU A 811 25.57 -3.35 -36.01
N PHE A 812 26.12 -2.46 -36.85
CA PHE A 812 27.42 -2.69 -37.48
C PHE A 812 28.60 -2.78 -36.48
N GLN A 813 28.54 -2.06 -35.35
CA GLN A 813 29.57 -2.14 -34.30
C GLN A 813 29.54 -3.47 -33.51
N LEU A 814 28.45 -4.23 -33.57
CA LEU A 814 28.34 -5.54 -32.94
C LEU A 814 28.92 -6.65 -33.85
N GLU A 815 28.70 -6.56 -35.17
CA GLU A 815 29.35 -7.46 -36.15
C GLU A 815 30.83 -7.10 -36.41
N ALA A 816 31.23 -5.84 -36.18
CA ALA A 816 32.61 -5.37 -36.41
C ALA A 816 33.07 -4.31 -35.36
N PRO A 817 33.42 -4.71 -34.12
CA PRO A 817 33.79 -3.78 -33.04
C PRO A 817 34.92 -2.79 -33.39
N ARG A 818 35.89 -3.24 -34.20
CA ARG A 818 37.05 -2.44 -34.65
C ARG A 818 36.70 -1.40 -35.75
N VAL A 819 35.44 -1.18 -36.10
CA VAL A 819 35.05 -0.27 -37.21
C VAL A 819 35.64 1.14 -37.08
N GLY A 820 35.59 1.74 -35.89
CA GLY A 820 36.15 3.08 -35.65
C GLY A 820 37.66 3.15 -35.83
N GLU A 821 38.39 2.13 -35.34
CA GLU A 821 39.83 1.99 -35.51
C GLU A 821 40.21 1.83 -36.99
N LEU A 822 39.51 0.95 -37.73
CA LEU A 822 39.75 0.71 -39.15
C LEU A 822 39.51 1.97 -40.00
N LEU A 823 38.47 2.74 -39.68
CA LEU A 823 38.20 4.04 -40.33
C LEU A 823 39.33 5.05 -40.04
N ALA A 824 39.78 5.15 -38.79
CA ALA A 824 40.88 6.04 -38.40
C ALA A 824 42.22 5.66 -39.06
N LEU A 825 42.57 4.36 -39.11
CA LEU A 825 43.80 3.85 -39.74
C LEU A 825 43.85 4.13 -41.25
N ALA A 826 42.69 4.08 -41.94
CA ALA A 826 42.59 4.47 -43.35
C ALA A 826 42.37 5.98 -43.55
N ALA A 827 42.40 6.77 -42.47
CA ALA A 827 42.08 8.20 -42.41
C ALA A 827 40.75 8.55 -43.10
N VAL A 828 39.72 7.71 -42.97
CA VAL A 828 38.39 7.95 -43.54
C VAL A 828 37.66 8.99 -42.71
N ASP A 829 37.18 10.04 -43.37
CA ASP A 829 36.42 11.11 -42.76
C ASP A 829 35.01 10.61 -42.40
N VAL A 830 34.75 10.42 -41.10
CA VAL A 830 33.44 10.01 -40.57
C VAL A 830 32.55 11.25 -40.41
N PRO A 831 31.31 11.27 -40.93
CA PRO A 831 30.40 12.42 -40.76
C PRO A 831 30.05 12.65 -39.29
N ALA A 832 29.91 13.91 -38.89
CA ALA A 832 29.61 14.29 -37.50
C ALA A 832 28.26 13.74 -36.99
N GLU A 833 27.32 13.43 -37.88
CA GLU A 833 26.01 12.84 -37.54
C GLU A 833 26.06 11.29 -37.55
N SER A 834 27.25 10.71 -37.36
CA SER A 834 27.47 9.27 -37.18
C SER A 834 27.43 8.90 -35.69
N CYS A 835 26.80 7.77 -35.38
CA CYS A 835 26.83 7.19 -34.04
C CYS A 835 27.93 6.13 -33.86
N LEU A 836 28.88 6.01 -34.81
CA LEU A 836 30.01 5.08 -34.72
C LEU A 836 31.03 5.53 -33.66
N THR A 837 31.05 4.82 -32.53
CA THR A 837 32.10 4.97 -31.50
C THR A 837 33.33 4.09 -31.79
N ASN A 838 34.48 4.46 -31.23
CA ASN A 838 35.69 3.64 -31.28
C ASN A 838 35.74 2.69 -30.08
N ARG A 839 35.62 1.37 -30.32
CA ARG A 839 35.67 0.31 -29.29
C ARG A 839 37.09 -0.28 -29.09
N GLY A 840 38.11 0.32 -29.70
CA GLY A 840 39.52 0.06 -29.40
C GLY A 840 40.18 -1.08 -30.18
N GLY A 841 41.50 -1.21 -29.95
CA GLY A 841 42.45 -2.04 -30.69
C GLY A 841 43.76 -1.26 -30.88
N ASP A 842 44.91 -1.94 -30.94
CA ASP A 842 46.23 -1.28 -31.05
C ASP A 842 46.74 -1.11 -32.49
N GLY A 843 46.05 -1.70 -33.48
CA GLY A 843 46.43 -1.75 -34.89
C GLY A 843 47.75 -2.49 -35.22
N ALA A 844 48.57 -2.82 -34.22
CA ALA A 844 49.96 -3.21 -34.40
C ALA A 844 50.11 -4.72 -34.68
N ALA A 845 49.26 -5.53 -34.07
CA ALA A 845 49.45 -6.97 -33.93
C ALA A 845 48.69 -7.87 -34.94
N VAL A 846 48.38 -7.38 -36.15
CA VAL A 846 47.86 -8.24 -37.25
C VAL A 846 49.00 -9.06 -37.88
N ALA A 847 49.69 -9.84 -37.04
CA ALA A 847 50.76 -10.78 -37.36
C ALA A 847 50.38 -12.22 -36.96
N VAL A 848 49.08 -12.52 -37.02
CA VAL A 848 48.54 -13.89 -36.87
C VAL A 848 48.81 -14.67 -38.16
N ALA A 849 49.24 -15.93 -38.05
CA ALA A 849 49.57 -16.77 -39.21
C ALA A 849 48.44 -16.85 -40.25
N ASP A 850 47.19 -16.81 -39.80
CA ASP A 850 45.99 -17.04 -40.60
C ASP A 850 45.16 -15.75 -40.82
N ALA A 851 45.84 -14.62 -41.07
CA ALA A 851 45.20 -13.32 -41.36
C ALA A 851 44.10 -13.42 -42.46
N LYS A 852 44.27 -14.30 -43.45
CA LYS A 852 43.28 -14.61 -44.50
C LYS A 852 42.03 -15.32 -43.98
N ALA A 853 42.15 -16.17 -42.94
CA ALA A 853 41.00 -16.80 -42.29
C ALA A 853 40.24 -15.79 -41.44
N LEU A 854 40.95 -14.99 -40.63
CA LEU A 854 40.39 -13.90 -39.84
C LEU A 854 39.59 -12.90 -40.70
N GLY A 855 40.17 -12.43 -41.82
CA GLY A 855 39.49 -11.55 -42.77
C GLY A 855 38.26 -12.18 -43.43
N ALA A 856 38.29 -13.49 -43.70
CA ALA A 856 37.14 -14.19 -44.26
C ALA A 856 36.02 -14.42 -43.23
N CYS A 857 36.36 -14.75 -41.98
CA CYS A 857 35.40 -14.87 -40.88
C CYS A 857 34.70 -13.52 -40.64
N ALA A 858 35.45 -12.43 -40.47
CA ALA A 858 34.87 -11.09 -40.26
C ALA A 858 33.97 -10.64 -41.44
N ALA A 859 34.37 -10.94 -42.68
CA ALA A 859 33.52 -10.68 -43.86
C ALA A 859 32.23 -11.50 -43.83
N THR A 860 32.29 -12.76 -43.41
CA THR A 860 31.12 -13.63 -43.27
C THR A 860 30.18 -13.14 -42.16
N VAL A 861 30.70 -12.85 -40.96
CA VAL A 861 29.91 -12.34 -39.81
C VAL A 861 29.09 -11.14 -40.24
N GLY A 862 29.72 -10.09 -40.79
CA GLY A 862 28.98 -8.90 -41.21
C GLY A 862 28.03 -9.12 -42.38
N SER A 863 28.38 -9.99 -43.34
CA SER A 863 27.44 -10.32 -44.44
C SER A 863 26.24 -11.16 -43.99
N ALA A 864 26.37 -11.94 -42.91
CA ALA A 864 25.30 -12.73 -42.34
C ALA A 864 24.42 -11.88 -41.41
N ALA A 865 25.03 -11.08 -40.53
CA ALA A 865 24.38 -10.14 -39.63
C ALA A 865 23.58 -9.06 -40.39
N ALA A 866 24.18 -8.43 -41.41
CA ALA A 866 23.46 -7.49 -42.29
C ALA A 866 22.28 -8.12 -43.03
N ALA A 867 22.38 -9.39 -43.44
CA ALA A 867 21.29 -10.12 -44.08
C ALA A 867 20.17 -10.50 -43.09
N PHE A 868 20.54 -10.87 -41.85
CA PHE A 868 19.62 -11.11 -40.75
C PHE A 868 18.83 -9.85 -40.42
N ALA A 869 19.51 -8.75 -40.07
CA ALA A 869 18.86 -7.51 -39.62
C ALA A 869 17.92 -6.94 -40.68
N SER A 870 18.41 -6.80 -41.93
CA SER A 870 17.56 -6.28 -43.00
C SER A 870 16.38 -7.19 -43.36
N GLY A 871 16.57 -8.51 -43.36
CA GLY A 871 15.49 -9.48 -43.60
C GLY A 871 14.42 -9.48 -42.51
N ARG A 872 14.83 -9.32 -41.24
CA ARG A 872 13.90 -9.19 -40.10
C ARG A 872 13.13 -7.87 -40.14
N VAL A 873 13.78 -6.75 -40.47
CA VAL A 873 13.11 -5.44 -40.69
C VAL A 873 12.10 -5.50 -41.84
N ASP A 874 12.46 -6.06 -43.00
CA ASP A 874 11.54 -6.24 -44.13
C ASP A 874 10.32 -7.11 -43.73
N ALA A 875 10.56 -8.21 -43.02
CA ALA A 875 9.51 -9.14 -42.59
C ALA A 875 8.56 -8.52 -41.56
N ALA A 876 9.09 -7.87 -40.52
CA ALA A 876 8.30 -7.26 -39.45
C ALA A 876 7.49 -6.07 -39.96
N THR A 877 8.12 -5.13 -40.67
CA THR A 877 7.41 -3.97 -41.23
C THR A 877 6.39 -4.37 -42.31
N GLY A 878 6.70 -5.37 -43.14
CA GLY A 878 5.77 -5.92 -44.14
C GLY A 878 4.57 -6.64 -43.52
N CYS A 879 4.78 -7.38 -42.42
CA CYS A 879 3.71 -8.00 -41.67
C CYS A 879 2.82 -6.95 -40.97
N ALA A 880 3.40 -6.05 -40.18
CA ALA A 880 2.69 -4.96 -39.51
C ALA A 880 1.87 -4.12 -40.50
N GLN A 881 2.45 -3.78 -41.67
CA GLN A 881 1.75 -3.07 -42.75
C GLN A 881 0.52 -3.83 -43.26
N THR A 882 0.59 -5.16 -43.35
CA THR A 882 -0.53 -5.98 -43.81
C THR A 882 -1.68 -5.99 -42.81
N VAL A 883 -1.37 -6.06 -41.50
CA VAL A 883 -2.39 -5.97 -40.43
C VAL A 883 -2.95 -4.55 -40.33
N PHE A 884 -2.11 -3.53 -40.46
CA PHE A 884 -2.51 -2.13 -40.49
C PHE A 884 -3.51 -1.85 -41.61
N GLU A 885 -3.32 -2.44 -42.79
CA GLU A 885 -4.28 -2.34 -43.89
C GLU A 885 -5.57 -3.12 -43.66
N CYS A 886 -5.59 -4.13 -42.79
CA CYS A 886 -6.85 -4.68 -42.32
C CYS A 886 -7.57 -3.67 -41.42
N ALA A 887 -6.89 -3.16 -40.38
CA ALA A 887 -7.45 -2.17 -39.45
C ALA A 887 -7.98 -0.91 -40.16
N GLN A 888 -7.17 -0.30 -41.04
CA GLN A 888 -7.53 0.91 -41.79
C GLN A 888 -8.56 0.69 -42.93
N ARG A 889 -8.99 -0.55 -43.20
CA ARG A 889 -10.00 -0.85 -44.25
C ARG A 889 -11.23 -1.59 -43.73
N LYS A 890 -11.29 -1.94 -42.45
CA LYS A 890 -12.33 -2.80 -41.86
C LYS A 890 -12.80 -2.26 -40.51
N ALA A 891 -13.82 -1.40 -40.56
CA ALA A 891 -14.53 -0.92 -39.38
C ALA A 891 -15.45 -1.99 -38.76
N ASP A 892 -15.94 -2.94 -39.56
CA ASP A 892 -16.69 -4.11 -39.07
C ASP A 892 -15.74 -5.14 -38.43
N PRO A 893 -15.96 -5.56 -37.16
CA PRO A 893 -15.12 -6.53 -36.47
C PRO A 893 -15.02 -7.89 -37.17
N ALA A 894 -16.09 -8.40 -37.79
CA ALA A 894 -16.07 -9.72 -38.42
C ALA A 894 -15.23 -9.72 -39.71
N ALA A 895 -15.37 -8.69 -40.53
CA ALA A 895 -14.54 -8.49 -41.72
C ALA A 895 -13.10 -8.07 -41.38
N LEU A 896 -12.87 -7.45 -40.23
CA LEU A 896 -11.53 -7.20 -39.69
C LEU A 896 -10.86 -8.52 -39.28
N ALA A 897 -11.49 -9.33 -38.43
CA ALA A 897 -10.99 -10.65 -38.03
C ALA A 897 -10.69 -11.54 -39.25
N THR A 898 -11.60 -11.58 -40.23
CA THR A 898 -11.41 -12.29 -41.51
C THR A 898 -10.17 -11.81 -42.28
N CYS A 899 -9.85 -10.52 -42.20
CA CYS A 899 -8.66 -9.95 -42.82
C CYS A 899 -7.38 -10.28 -42.04
N VAL A 900 -7.43 -10.17 -40.70
CA VAL A 900 -6.32 -10.48 -39.79
C VAL A 900 -5.91 -11.96 -39.88
N THR A 901 -6.86 -12.89 -40.00
CA THR A 901 -6.57 -14.31 -40.24
C THR A 901 -5.79 -14.55 -41.55
N ARG A 902 -6.09 -13.78 -42.60
CA ARG A 902 -5.33 -13.84 -43.87
C ARG A 902 -3.95 -13.18 -43.73
N ALA A 903 -3.84 -12.09 -42.97
CA ALA A 903 -2.57 -11.46 -42.64
C ALA A 903 -1.66 -12.42 -41.85
N ARG A 904 -2.18 -13.13 -40.83
CA ARG A 904 -1.48 -14.16 -40.06
C ARG A 904 -0.88 -15.23 -40.98
N ALA A 905 -1.65 -15.76 -41.93
CA ALA A 905 -1.18 -16.75 -42.91
C ALA A 905 -0.16 -16.20 -43.94
N ALA A 906 -0.06 -14.88 -44.12
CA ALA A 906 1.01 -14.24 -44.89
C ALA A 906 2.27 -14.03 -44.05
N CYS A 907 2.12 -13.50 -42.82
CA CYS A 907 3.21 -13.28 -41.86
C CYS A 907 3.90 -14.57 -41.40
N ALA A 908 3.21 -15.71 -41.44
CA ALA A 908 3.77 -17.04 -41.17
C ALA A 908 4.80 -17.50 -42.22
N ARG A 909 4.90 -16.84 -43.38
CA ARG A 909 5.86 -17.20 -44.46
C ARG A 909 7.25 -16.60 -44.26
N SER A 910 7.39 -15.65 -43.35
CA SER A 910 8.69 -15.15 -42.91
C SER A 910 9.21 -16.01 -41.75
N PRO A 911 10.53 -16.32 -41.71
CA PRO A 911 11.14 -17.07 -40.60
C PRO A 911 10.80 -16.46 -39.22
N GLY A 912 10.72 -17.30 -38.19
CA GLY A 912 10.74 -16.87 -36.80
C GLY A 912 12.07 -16.19 -36.42
N ALA A 913 12.14 -15.65 -35.21
CA ALA A 913 13.40 -15.16 -34.65
C ALA A 913 14.41 -16.31 -34.56
N ASP A 914 13.98 -17.46 -34.03
CA ASP A 914 14.81 -18.66 -33.86
C ASP A 914 15.30 -19.23 -35.20
N ASP A 915 14.43 -19.33 -36.21
CA ASP A 915 14.79 -19.76 -37.56
C ASP A 915 15.85 -18.85 -38.18
N ALA A 916 15.75 -17.53 -37.95
CA ALA A 916 16.68 -16.55 -38.48
C ALA A 916 18.00 -16.58 -37.69
N ALA A 917 17.96 -16.76 -36.37
CA ALA A 917 19.14 -16.87 -35.51
C ALA A 917 19.92 -18.16 -35.81
N ALA A 918 19.23 -19.27 -36.08
CA ALA A 918 19.84 -20.50 -36.57
C ALA A 918 20.51 -20.31 -37.95
N GLN A 919 19.89 -19.55 -38.86
CA GLN A 919 20.49 -19.20 -40.15
C GLN A 919 21.67 -18.23 -40.04
N LEU A 920 21.71 -17.38 -39.01
CA LEU A 920 22.85 -16.51 -38.70
C LEU A 920 24.04 -17.34 -38.18
N ARG A 921 23.81 -18.16 -37.14
CA ARG A 921 24.77 -19.11 -36.55
C ARG A 921 25.40 -20.01 -37.62
N ALA A 922 24.59 -20.75 -38.37
CA ALA A 922 25.06 -21.68 -39.41
C ALA A 922 25.86 -21.01 -40.54
N ARG A 923 25.74 -19.69 -40.76
CA ARG A 923 26.59 -18.94 -41.69
C ARG A 923 27.93 -18.55 -41.06
N ILE A 924 27.94 -18.19 -39.78
CA ILE A 924 29.15 -17.80 -39.04
C ILE A 924 30.01 -19.04 -38.79
N ASP A 925 29.45 -20.12 -38.23
CA ASP A 925 30.06 -21.46 -38.10
C ASP A 925 30.83 -21.87 -39.37
N ALA A 926 30.18 -21.77 -40.53
CA ALA A 926 30.72 -22.19 -41.83
C ALA A 926 31.96 -21.41 -42.31
N ARG A 927 32.41 -20.36 -41.60
CA ARG A 927 33.66 -19.65 -41.88
C ARG A 927 34.51 -19.32 -40.65
N CYS A 928 33.91 -19.23 -39.46
CA CYS A 928 34.57 -18.89 -38.20
C CYS A 928 34.85 -20.13 -37.32
N GLY A 929 34.15 -21.25 -37.53
CA GLY A 929 34.45 -22.56 -36.93
C GLY A 929 35.55 -23.34 -37.68
N ASP A 930 36.28 -22.68 -38.57
CA ASP A 930 37.43 -23.23 -39.30
C ASP A 930 38.57 -23.52 -38.31
N ALA A 931 39.08 -24.74 -38.26
CA ALA A 931 40.10 -25.17 -37.29
C ALA A 931 41.44 -24.41 -37.40
N SER A 932 41.65 -23.63 -38.46
CA SER A 932 42.77 -22.67 -38.58
C SER A 932 42.62 -21.40 -37.74
N LEU A 933 41.42 -21.09 -37.22
CA LEU A 933 41.13 -19.84 -36.53
C LEU A 933 40.71 -20.07 -35.07
N ALA A 934 41.71 -20.11 -34.17
CA ALA A 934 41.46 -20.23 -32.74
C ALA A 934 40.59 -19.07 -32.20
N TYR A 935 39.57 -19.37 -31.39
CA TYR A 935 38.62 -18.35 -30.89
C TYR A 935 39.29 -17.24 -30.05
N ALA A 936 40.39 -17.54 -29.36
CA ALA A 936 41.19 -16.54 -28.66
C ALA A 936 41.74 -15.43 -29.60
N THR A 937 42.01 -15.75 -30.87
CA THR A 937 42.37 -14.76 -31.89
C THR A 937 41.21 -13.80 -32.14
N LEU A 938 39.97 -14.31 -32.25
CA LEU A 938 38.78 -13.48 -32.46
C LEU A 938 38.51 -12.55 -31.27
N ARG A 939 38.58 -13.08 -30.04
CA ARG A 939 38.47 -12.28 -28.80
C ARG A 939 39.46 -11.11 -28.77
N SER A 940 40.73 -11.39 -29.03
CA SER A 940 41.84 -10.45 -28.84
C SER A 940 41.71 -9.12 -29.58
N ALA A 941 42.19 -8.04 -28.95
CA ALA A 941 42.34 -6.71 -29.55
C ALA A 941 43.25 -6.70 -30.81
N ALA A 942 44.13 -7.69 -30.96
CA ALA A 942 44.94 -7.91 -32.15
C ALA A 942 44.13 -8.45 -33.36
N GLY A 943 43.07 -9.22 -33.08
CA GLY A 943 42.26 -9.92 -34.09
C GLY A 943 40.93 -9.22 -34.40
N ALA A 944 39.80 -9.75 -33.94
CA ALA A 944 38.47 -9.17 -34.19
C ALA A 944 37.97 -8.25 -33.05
N ASN A 945 38.64 -8.24 -31.90
CA ASN A 945 38.26 -7.52 -30.68
C ASN A 945 36.82 -7.83 -30.21
N LEU A 946 36.44 -9.12 -30.18
CA LEU A 946 35.12 -9.52 -29.69
C LEU A 946 34.95 -9.33 -28.17
N ASP A 947 36.04 -9.18 -27.41
CA ASP A 947 35.96 -8.80 -25.99
C ASP A 947 35.32 -7.40 -25.79
N ALA A 948 35.43 -6.50 -26.78
CA ALA A 948 34.87 -5.16 -26.70
C ALA A 948 33.33 -5.08 -26.88
N VAL A 949 32.64 -6.22 -27.01
CA VAL A 949 31.18 -6.33 -26.88
C VAL A 949 30.74 -7.15 -25.66
N ALA A 950 31.67 -7.59 -24.80
CA ALA A 950 31.33 -8.43 -23.66
C ALA A 950 30.45 -7.74 -22.61
N GLY A 951 30.61 -6.42 -22.42
CA GLY A 951 29.70 -5.62 -21.60
C GLY A 951 28.28 -5.59 -22.16
N ASP A 952 28.13 -5.31 -23.46
CA ASP A 952 26.84 -5.34 -24.17
C ASP A 952 26.16 -6.71 -24.02
N CYS A 953 26.92 -7.82 -24.15
CA CYS A 953 26.38 -9.18 -24.02
C CYS A 953 25.97 -9.53 -22.58
N ALA A 954 26.78 -9.16 -21.59
CA ALA A 954 26.53 -9.49 -20.18
C ALA A 954 25.33 -8.73 -19.60
N ALA A 955 25.09 -7.49 -20.06
CA ALA A 955 23.90 -6.71 -19.71
C ALA A 955 22.59 -7.39 -20.15
N GLU A 956 22.65 -8.25 -21.17
CA GLU A 956 21.48 -8.94 -21.73
C GLU A 956 21.50 -10.46 -21.44
N GLY A 957 22.02 -10.83 -20.27
CA GLY A 957 22.00 -12.21 -19.75
C GLY A 957 22.93 -13.20 -20.46
N VAL A 958 23.64 -12.80 -21.52
CA VAL A 958 24.61 -13.65 -22.22
C VAL A 958 25.98 -13.53 -21.53
N ALA A 959 26.12 -14.25 -20.43
CA ALA A 959 27.32 -14.28 -19.61
C ALA A 959 28.57 -14.74 -20.40
N ASP A 960 29.50 -13.81 -20.57
CA ASP A 960 30.81 -13.89 -21.24
C ASP A 960 30.83 -14.31 -22.73
N VAL A 961 31.58 -13.58 -23.54
CA VAL A 961 31.82 -13.88 -24.96
C VAL A 961 32.99 -14.88 -25.10
N ASP A 962 32.92 -15.99 -24.37
CA ASP A 962 34.06 -16.91 -24.19
C ASP A 962 34.26 -17.91 -25.33
N SER A 963 33.27 -18.05 -26.19
CA SER A 963 33.16 -19.07 -27.24
C SER A 963 32.36 -18.54 -28.43
N LEU A 964 32.59 -19.11 -29.63
CA LEU A 964 31.90 -18.68 -30.85
C LEU A 964 30.37 -18.80 -30.70
N ALA A 965 29.87 -19.88 -30.11
CA ALA A 965 28.45 -20.07 -29.87
C ALA A 965 27.84 -19.02 -28.92
N ARG A 966 28.59 -18.55 -27.90
CA ARG A 966 28.13 -17.42 -27.05
C ARG A 966 28.18 -16.08 -27.77
N PHE A 967 29.19 -15.84 -28.61
CA PHE A 967 29.21 -14.67 -29.49
C PHE A 967 28.00 -14.64 -30.43
N GLU A 968 27.69 -15.74 -31.12
CA GLU A 968 26.55 -15.81 -32.03
C GLU A 968 25.20 -15.75 -31.29
N ALA A 969 25.14 -16.21 -30.04
CA ALA A 969 23.96 -16.05 -29.19
C ALA A 969 23.73 -14.57 -28.83
N CYS A 970 24.76 -13.88 -28.34
CA CYS A 970 24.72 -12.44 -28.07
C CYS A 970 24.40 -11.63 -29.34
N LEU A 971 25.11 -11.89 -30.44
CA LEU A 971 24.93 -11.18 -31.71
C LEU A 971 23.50 -11.31 -32.22
N ALA A 972 22.91 -12.50 -32.16
CA ALA A 972 21.51 -12.72 -32.54
C ALA A 972 20.52 -11.98 -31.62
N HIS A 973 20.75 -11.99 -30.29
CA HIS A 973 19.87 -11.32 -29.33
C HIS A 973 19.91 -9.79 -29.48
N GLN A 974 21.12 -9.21 -29.47
CA GLN A 974 21.36 -7.79 -29.75
C GLN A 974 20.78 -7.34 -31.10
N HIS A 975 20.86 -8.20 -32.12
CA HIS A 975 20.26 -7.89 -33.42
C HIS A 975 18.73 -7.94 -33.39
N GLU A 976 18.08 -8.84 -32.64
CA GLU A 976 16.62 -8.81 -32.47
C GLU A 976 16.15 -7.55 -31.72
N CYS A 977 16.84 -7.15 -30.65
CA CYS A 977 16.55 -5.92 -29.90
C CYS A 977 16.67 -4.67 -30.78
N LEU A 978 17.82 -4.45 -31.43
CA LEU A 978 18.02 -3.28 -32.29
C LEU A 978 17.14 -3.32 -33.56
N VAL A 979 16.76 -4.50 -34.05
CA VAL A 979 15.74 -4.62 -35.11
C VAL A 979 14.35 -4.26 -34.61
N ALA A 980 13.99 -4.59 -33.36
CA ALA A 980 12.73 -4.12 -32.77
C ALA A 980 12.68 -2.59 -32.73
N ASP A 981 13.79 -1.92 -32.42
CA ASP A 981 13.87 -0.45 -32.41
C ASP A 981 13.84 0.18 -33.81
N LEU A 982 14.50 -0.42 -34.81
CA LEU A 982 14.33 -0.03 -36.21
C LEU A 982 12.85 -0.17 -36.64
N VAL A 983 12.18 -1.25 -36.23
CA VAL A 983 10.76 -1.50 -36.55
C VAL A 983 9.84 -0.51 -35.82
N ARG A 984 10.11 -0.16 -34.55
CA ARG A 984 9.40 0.89 -33.80
C ARG A 984 9.57 2.26 -34.46
N THR A 985 10.81 2.64 -34.77
CA THR A 985 11.19 3.90 -35.43
C THR A 985 10.49 4.06 -36.78
N ALA A 986 10.41 2.98 -37.55
CA ALA A 986 9.71 2.94 -38.83
C ALA A 986 8.18 2.85 -38.72
N PHE A 987 7.66 2.39 -37.58
CA PHE A 987 6.29 1.89 -37.44
C PHE A 987 5.88 1.80 -35.95
N PRO A 988 5.54 2.93 -35.27
CA PRO A 988 5.26 2.94 -33.83
C PRO A 988 4.21 1.92 -33.38
N ARG A 989 3.14 1.74 -34.18
CA ARG A 989 2.06 0.78 -33.91
C ARG A 989 2.42 -0.70 -34.13
N ALA A 990 3.63 -1.03 -34.57
CA ALA A 990 4.01 -2.41 -34.90
C ALA A 990 3.82 -3.43 -33.76
N PRO A 991 4.10 -3.16 -32.47
CA PRO A 991 3.88 -4.12 -31.39
C PRO A 991 2.42 -4.61 -31.34
N VAL A 992 1.46 -3.68 -31.30
CA VAL A 992 0.01 -3.97 -31.25
C VAL A 992 -0.43 -4.73 -32.51
N LEU A 993 0.03 -4.29 -33.69
CA LEU A 993 -0.36 -4.88 -34.97
C LEU A 993 0.21 -6.29 -35.17
N LEU A 994 1.41 -6.58 -34.64
CA LEU A 994 2.00 -7.92 -34.69
C LEU A 994 1.31 -8.86 -33.70
N ALA A 995 0.94 -8.37 -32.51
CA ALA A 995 0.21 -9.16 -31.51
C ALA A 995 -1.12 -9.71 -32.06
N MET A 996 -1.86 -8.92 -32.84
CA MET A 996 -3.09 -9.36 -33.54
C MET A 996 -2.89 -10.61 -34.42
N VAL A 997 -1.69 -10.83 -34.96
CA VAL A 997 -1.36 -12.01 -35.77
C VAL A 997 -0.55 -13.08 -35.03
N GLY A 998 -0.37 -12.96 -33.71
CA GLY A 998 0.42 -13.92 -32.92
C GLY A 998 1.92 -13.83 -33.21
N ARG A 999 2.42 -12.60 -33.41
CA ARG A 999 3.85 -12.28 -33.50
C ARG A 999 4.17 -11.20 -32.47
N THR A 1000 5.36 -11.24 -31.91
CA THR A 1000 5.89 -10.20 -31.01
C THR A 1000 7.15 -9.58 -31.60
N LEU A 1001 7.52 -8.42 -31.08
CA LEU A 1001 8.89 -7.91 -31.14
C LEU A 1001 9.56 -8.20 -29.79
N ALA A 1002 10.89 -8.04 -29.70
CA ALA A 1002 11.58 -7.95 -28.41
C ALA A 1002 10.98 -6.79 -27.56
N PRO A 1003 11.08 -6.80 -26.21
CA PRO A 1003 10.61 -5.71 -25.35
C PRO A 1003 11.34 -4.38 -25.63
N VAL A 1004 10.94 -3.30 -24.94
CA VAL A 1004 11.65 -2.01 -25.02
C VAL A 1004 12.94 -2.06 -24.21
N ASP A 1005 12.94 -2.91 -23.19
CA ASP A 1005 13.87 -2.92 -22.06
C ASP A 1005 15.09 -3.83 -22.29
N CYS A 1006 15.42 -4.13 -23.56
CA CYS A 1006 16.80 -4.48 -23.87
C CYS A 1006 17.66 -3.24 -23.55
N PRO A 1007 18.74 -3.32 -22.74
CA PRO A 1007 19.55 -2.16 -22.31
C PRO A 1007 20.35 -1.45 -23.43
N VAL A 1008 19.63 -0.89 -24.41
CA VAL A 1008 20.16 -0.02 -25.44
C VAL A 1008 20.48 1.36 -24.87
N GLY A 1009 21.69 1.52 -24.31
CA GLY A 1009 22.21 2.84 -23.89
C GLY A 1009 22.01 3.94 -24.95
N PRO A 1010 21.83 5.21 -24.54
CA PRO A 1010 21.16 6.25 -25.34
C PRO A 1010 21.83 6.58 -26.68
N VAL A 1011 21.03 7.04 -27.64
CA VAL A 1011 21.52 7.68 -28.86
C VAL A 1011 22.25 8.97 -28.46
N PRO A 1012 23.48 9.22 -28.93
CA PRO A 1012 24.20 10.45 -28.60
C PRO A 1012 23.43 11.73 -29.00
N ALA A 1013 23.40 12.69 -28.08
CA ALA A 1013 23.14 14.09 -28.39
C ALA A 1013 24.23 14.63 -29.35
N PRO A 1014 23.92 15.62 -30.20
CA PRO A 1014 24.85 16.19 -31.18
C PRO A 1014 26.00 17.01 -30.56
#